data_AF-A0A1X2GE53-F1
#
_entry.id   AF-A0A1X2GE53-F1
#
_cell.length_a   1.000
_cell.length_b   1.000
_cell.length_c   1.000
_cell.angle_alpha   90.00
_cell.angle_beta   90.00
_cell.angle_gamma   90.00
#
_symmetry.space_group_name_H-M   'P 1'
#
loop_
_entity.id
_entity.type
_entity.pdbx_description
1 polymer ?
#
loop_
_entity_poly.entity_id
_entity_poly.type
_entity_poly.pdbx_seq_one_letter_code
_entity_poly.pdbx_strand_id
1 'polypeptide(L)'
;MLDNNVHRLHRRMPMRQVWTEYQRMQNTASEYDRKHVYSIECRDCNALLTNRGMNAVLLSDRSIELFSTDLLPDRIGLVEGDYSAVACTCRVRDSACHTCGNIVGYHVNVPCKVCLSQPNNGHFWMFRSISVRARPIFIQMVGENKMRDLPLLWGFVHSAGEFETGYFKSGDEIAAHQSCQLSVKLTSNIKLITKNPVTRIEARSKDGEMPDDTILPTEDSSSPYSCKNIPLPYPITRHIVKQALGFYETDHSDPLGKLMSSAPIGHYASHTYVSAPLDLSKPFVLLPFDPTRARPEAMRDSVCVRIMVPPSILNPYPTSEFHYRYEPYPPAIPVSHIHDNGTSNFHPAAWWDMLQVSSRHLVTNASVPINMRPWAGYPVLDDAFRDIWFSNNADSLPDWSRRTMKMMVERQWVHVYEADVVFPDDGPYALEANLEFQDAYWNVEHGPVQPYSAVSLPVKPSAILHVRDENKNSDIIRIVEDHLALPLCRLKSRNIRGRWLPWPFEDDDPRLAKITGLDRHGKFWAPYACRYRHIEHNEFFTCLANRYEGKIAIYGDSNIRRSVKSFMTNGQWCQGYHHHNVAPEPSNRKSSRHAWPAKLFDDASLQPMPHQTQRPASPSPSSVNTDDMKDASNYAASPQQWSFSPTTPQLRSCRCEDYREESWDPQWFNASARRQDIVFGDQVLASSYKWDGLTFINDPYWTSGFDESSNLTMPRDSRVVIVSLGNWDMAYSQLTEYRDSLLKLVSLINAHYDHHTLIVYRSPQFYCCRVDMSERFRQTNSQRLYVFDNLARHILESEFNGRLVHWDTMHMGEARTWEEKFQIASTCPSNHAQADVVHLENQVLMNTLCNDIEVNENGELIT
;
A
#
# COMPACT_ATOMS: atom_id res chain seq x y z
N MET A 1 16.14 29.62 -83.21
CA MET A 1 16.30 30.62 -82.14
C MET A 1 14.94 30.97 -81.49
N LEU A 2 14.20 30.00 -80.95
CA LEU A 2 12.90 30.29 -80.31
C LEU A 2 12.56 29.42 -79.08
N ASP A 3 13.50 28.67 -78.50
CA ASP A 3 13.21 27.80 -77.33
C ASP A 3 13.90 28.18 -76.00
N ASN A 4 14.87 29.11 -76.00
CA ASN A 4 15.58 29.47 -74.76
C ASN A 4 14.87 30.53 -73.90
N ASN A 5 13.76 31.11 -74.37
CA ASN A 5 13.00 32.10 -73.58
C ASN A 5 11.85 31.46 -72.77
N VAL A 6 11.31 30.31 -73.18
CA VAL A 6 10.16 29.70 -72.50
C VAL A 6 10.56 29.05 -71.16
N HIS A 7 11.74 28.42 -71.10
CA HIS A 7 12.25 27.84 -69.84
C HIS A 7 12.78 28.88 -68.83
N ARG A 8 13.25 30.05 -69.28
CA ARG A 8 13.60 31.16 -68.37
C ARG A 8 12.37 31.89 -67.84
N LEU A 9 11.28 31.97 -68.62
CA LEU A 9 10.01 32.57 -68.17
C LEU A 9 9.28 31.69 -67.13
N HIS A 10 9.28 30.36 -67.27
CA HIS A 10 8.63 29.46 -66.32
C HIS A 10 9.31 29.36 -64.95
N ARG A 11 10.65 29.52 -64.85
CA ARG A 11 11.34 29.64 -63.55
C ARG A 11 11.18 31.03 -62.89
N ARG A 12 10.85 32.07 -63.66
CA ARG A 12 10.72 33.46 -63.16
C ARG A 12 9.30 33.83 -62.71
N MET A 13 8.26 33.16 -63.22
CA MET A 13 6.85 33.47 -62.89
C MET A 13 6.48 33.25 -61.41
N PRO A 14 6.81 32.12 -60.75
CA PRO A 14 6.44 31.90 -59.35
C PRO A 14 7.16 32.86 -58.39
N MET A 15 8.42 33.15 -58.68
CA MET A 15 9.26 34.03 -57.86
C MET A 15 8.84 35.50 -57.93
N ARG A 16 8.43 35.97 -59.11
CA ARG A 16 7.88 37.31 -59.28
C ARG A 16 6.51 37.44 -58.61
N GLN A 17 5.68 36.39 -58.65
CA GLN A 17 4.40 36.33 -57.94
C GLN A 17 4.58 36.39 -56.42
N VAL A 18 5.51 35.62 -55.85
CA VAL A 18 5.82 35.67 -54.41
C VAL A 18 6.34 37.05 -54.00
N TRP A 19 7.23 37.65 -54.79
CA TRP A 19 7.74 39.00 -54.52
C TRP A 19 6.63 40.07 -54.60
N THR A 20 5.77 40.00 -55.62
CA THR A 20 4.62 40.92 -55.77
C THR A 20 3.63 40.76 -54.62
N GLU A 21 3.30 39.53 -54.21
CA GLU A 21 2.41 39.27 -53.08
C GLU A 21 3.04 39.67 -51.74
N TYR A 22 4.34 39.44 -51.56
CA TYR A 22 5.08 39.92 -50.40
C TYR A 22 5.05 41.46 -50.31
N GLN A 23 5.27 42.16 -51.44
CA GLN A 23 5.16 43.62 -51.51
C GLN A 23 3.71 44.11 -51.29
N ARG A 24 2.72 43.40 -51.83
CA ARG A 24 1.30 43.68 -51.59
C ARG A 24 1.00 43.55 -50.10
N MET A 25 1.43 42.47 -49.44
CA MET A 25 1.21 42.24 -48.02
C MET A 25 1.90 43.29 -47.13
N GLN A 26 3.11 43.72 -47.48
CA GLN A 26 3.78 44.80 -46.73
C GLN A 26 3.04 46.15 -46.81
N ASN A 27 2.39 46.43 -47.93
CA ASN A 27 1.76 47.73 -48.21
C ASN A 27 0.26 47.79 -47.89
N THR A 28 -0.48 46.69 -48.06
CA THR A 28 -1.96 46.69 -48.01
C THR A 28 -2.56 45.70 -47.01
N ALA A 29 -1.78 44.77 -46.45
CA ALA A 29 -2.33 43.77 -45.53
C ALA A 29 -2.34 44.26 -44.09
N SER A 30 -3.14 43.58 -43.26
CA SER A 30 -3.30 43.94 -41.85
C SER A 30 -1.98 43.84 -41.08
N GLU A 31 -1.92 44.43 -39.89
CA GLU A 31 -0.77 44.22 -38.97
C GLU A 31 -0.54 42.72 -38.69
N TYR A 32 -1.64 41.96 -38.62
CA TYR A 32 -1.64 40.52 -38.41
C TYR A 32 -0.96 39.75 -39.55
N ASP A 33 -1.32 40.06 -40.80
CA ASP A 33 -0.78 39.41 -41.99
C ASP A 33 0.73 39.63 -42.17
N ARG A 34 1.26 40.71 -41.60
CA ARG A 34 2.68 41.08 -41.67
C ARG A 34 3.54 40.46 -40.57
N LYS A 35 2.95 39.68 -39.64
CA LYS A 35 3.71 38.95 -38.62
C LYS A 35 4.48 37.77 -39.23
N HIS A 36 5.62 37.45 -38.62
CA HIS A 36 6.47 36.33 -39.01
C HIS A 36 5.87 34.99 -38.56
N VAL A 37 6.07 33.95 -39.38
CA VAL A 37 5.76 32.56 -39.04
C VAL A 37 6.98 31.89 -38.43
N TYR A 38 6.77 31.14 -37.34
CA TYR A 38 7.79 30.46 -36.56
C TYR A 38 7.59 28.94 -36.56
N SER A 39 8.71 28.21 -36.56
CA SER A 39 8.80 26.80 -36.17
C SER A 39 9.03 26.73 -34.67
N ILE A 40 8.13 26.09 -33.93
CA ILE A 40 8.18 25.98 -32.47
C ILE A 40 8.53 24.54 -32.09
N GLU A 41 9.61 24.37 -31.34
CA GLU A 41 10.10 23.09 -30.84
C GLU A 41 10.07 23.06 -29.31
N CYS A 42 9.86 21.89 -28.70
CA CYS A 42 10.02 21.72 -27.26
C CYS A 42 11.47 22.01 -26.87
N ARG A 43 11.69 22.82 -25.83
CA ARG A 43 13.05 23.18 -25.40
C ARG A 43 13.85 21.98 -24.87
N ASP A 44 13.17 21.00 -24.28
CA ASP A 44 13.81 19.90 -23.54
C ASP A 44 14.14 18.70 -24.43
N CYS A 45 13.28 18.37 -25.39
CA CYS A 45 13.49 17.22 -26.29
C CYS A 45 13.63 17.58 -27.78
N ASN A 46 13.53 18.85 -28.14
CA ASN A 46 13.59 19.36 -29.52
C ASN A 46 12.48 18.84 -30.46
N ALA A 47 11.40 18.24 -29.92
CA ALA A 47 10.27 17.81 -30.75
C ALA A 47 9.57 19.02 -31.38
N LEU A 48 9.31 18.97 -32.69
CA LEU A 48 8.55 20.00 -33.42
C LEU A 48 7.10 20.01 -32.95
N LEU A 49 6.66 21.09 -32.32
CA LEU A 49 5.30 21.27 -31.80
C LEU A 49 4.37 21.82 -32.89
N THR A 50 4.81 22.87 -33.59
CA THR A 50 4.08 23.46 -34.73
C THR A 50 5.05 24.18 -35.67
N ASN A 51 4.72 24.22 -36.96
CA ASN A 51 5.40 25.04 -37.97
C ASN A 51 4.57 26.26 -38.40
N ARG A 52 3.49 26.54 -37.67
CA ARG A 52 2.58 27.69 -37.83
C ARG A 52 2.53 28.53 -36.56
N GLY A 53 3.70 28.79 -35.98
CA GLY A 53 3.84 29.63 -34.80
C GLY A 53 3.76 31.11 -35.11
N MET A 54 3.15 31.89 -34.24
CA MET A 54 3.13 33.36 -34.24
C MET A 54 3.75 33.88 -32.95
N ASN A 55 4.59 34.91 -33.03
CA ASN A 55 4.96 35.66 -31.83
C ASN A 55 3.77 36.51 -31.34
N ALA A 56 3.40 36.31 -30.08
CA ALA A 56 2.31 36.99 -29.40
C ALA A 56 2.75 37.51 -28.03
N VAL A 57 1.91 38.35 -27.43
CA VAL A 57 2.08 38.83 -26.06
C VAL A 57 0.81 38.52 -25.28
N LEU A 58 0.94 38.33 -23.98
CA LEU A 58 -0.22 38.09 -23.12
C LEU A 58 -1.08 39.37 -23.07
N LEU A 59 -2.39 39.25 -23.31
CA LEU A 59 -3.29 40.42 -23.38
C LEU A 59 -3.43 41.14 -22.03
N SER A 60 -3.32 40.40 -20.94
CA SER A 60 -3.37 40.93 -19.57
C SER A 60 -2.03 41.50 -19.09
N ASP A 61 -0.92 41.12 -19.72
CA ASP A 61 0.42 41.65 -19.45
C ASP A 61 1.28 41.61 -20.71
N ARG A 62 1.37 42.75 -21.40
CA ARG A 62 2.10 42.87 -22.68
C ARG A 62 3.62 42.74 -22.54
N SER A 63 4.16 42.69 -21.31
CA SER A 63 5.59 42.45 -21.08
C SER A 63 5.97 40.97 -21.22
N ILE A 64 4.99 40.07 -21.18
CA ILE A 64 5.21 38.63 -21.31
C ILE A 64 5.08 38.22 -22.77
N GLU A 65 6.21 37.90 -23.40
CA GLU A 65 6.26 37.32 -24.74
C GLU A 65 5.95 35.82 -24.71
N LEU A 66 5.11 35.38 -25.65
CA LEU A 66 4.73 33.99 -25.84
C LEU A 66 4.60 33.69 -27.34
N PHE A 67 4.41 32.42 -27.68
CA PHE A 67 4.06 32.04 -29.06
C PHE A 67 2.67 31.45 -29.11
N SER A 68 2.00 31.53 -30.25
CA SER A 68 0.67 30.95 -30.42
C SER A 68 0.51 30.30 -31.79
N THR A 69 -0.50 29.45 -31.94
CA THR A 69 -0.81 28.76 -33.21
C THR A 69 -2.32 28.68 -33.44
N ASP A 70 -2.72 28.78 -34.70
CA ASP A 70 -4.11 28.71 -35.16
C ASP A 70 -4.63 27.27 -35.22
N LEU A 71 -3.73 26.30 -35.42
CA LEU A 71 -4.07 24.89 -35.52
C LEU A 71 -3.82 24.13 -34.20
N LEU A 72 -4.64 23.09 -34.00
CA LEU A 72 -4.39 22.04 -33.01
C LEU A 72 -3.02 21.38 -33.30
N PRO A 73 -2.05 21.43 -32.38
CA PRO A 73 -0.71 20.89 -32.65
C PRO A 73 -0.65 19.39 -32.32
N ASP A 74 -0.24 18.56 -33.29
CA ASP A 74 -0.26 17.09 -33.19
C ASP A 74 0.69 16.50 -32.13
N ARG A 75 1.65 17.30 -31.65
CA ARG A 75 2.69 16.86 -30.70
C ARG A 75 2.54 17.44 -29.30
N ILE A 76 1.36 17.98 -28.99
CA ILE A 76 1.05 18.44 -27.63
C ILE A 76 -0.23 17.82 -27.10
N GLY A 77 -0.17 17.41 -25.83
CA GLY A 77 -1.32 16.93 -25.08
C GLY A 77 -1.80 18.00 -24.13
N LEU A 78 -3.12 18.07 -23.93
CA LEU A 78 -3.69 18.87 -22.86
C LEU A 78 -3.46 18.16 -21.52
N VAL A 79 -2.91 18.89 -20.56
CA VAL A 79 -2.70 18.46 -19.17
C VAL A 79 -4.03 18.63 -18.43
N GLU A 80 -4.36 17.70 -17.54
CA GLU A 80 -5.66 17.71 -16.85
C GLU A 80 -5.87 18.96 -15.98
N GLY A 81 -7.12 19.44 -15.95
CA GLY A 81 -7.53 20.57 -15.11
C GLY A 81 -7.65 21.87 -15.89
N ASP A 82 -8.87 22.38 -15.96
CA ASP A 82 -9.09 23.76 -16.39
C ASP A 82 -8.94 24.67 -15.18
N TYR A 83 -8.19 25.74 -15.33
CA TYR A 83 -8.05 26.77 -14.31
C TYR A 83 -8.29 28.15 -14.90
N SER A 84 -8.65 29.10 -14.03
CA SER A 84 -8.73 30.51 -14.42
C SER A 84 -7.33 31.06 -14.54
N ALA A 85 -7.01 31.70 -15.67
CA ALA A 85 -5.73 32.36 -15.85
C ALA A 85 -5.50 33.39 -14.73
N VAL A 86 -4.26 33.52 -14.24
CA VAL A 86 -3.94 34.36 -13.07
C VAL A 86 -4.33 35.83 -13.29
N ALA A 87 -4.28 36.31 -14.53
CA ALA A 87 -4.47 37.71 -14.88
C ALA A 87 -5.82 38.00 -15.59
N CYS A 88 -6.67 36.98 -15.82
CA CYS A 88 -8.00 37.17 -16.38
C CYS A 88 -8.93 35.96 -16.11
N THR A 89 -10.24 36.11 -16.27
CA THR A 89 -11.20 35.01 -16.06
C THR A 89 -11.29 34.00 -17.22
N CYS A 90 -10.25 33.93 -18.08
CA CYS A 90 -10.19 32.90 -19.12
C CYS A 90 -9.99 31.53 -18.47
N ARG A 91 -10.79 30.55 -18.90
CA ARG A 91 -10.60 29.16 -18.52
C ARG A 91 -9.56 28.55 -19.46
N VAL A 92 -8.40 28.22 -18.91
CA VAL A 92 -7.25 27.68 -19.65
C VAL A 92 -6.87 26.31 -19.11
N ARG A 93 -6.15 25.54 -19.92
CA ARG A 93 -5.66 24.20 -19.60
C ARG A 93 -4.23 24.08 -20.08
N ASP A 94 -3.30 23.62 -19.25
CA ASP A 94 -1.91 23.51 -19.67
C ASP A 94 -1.73 22.53 -20.84
N SER A 95 -0.71 22.75 -21.67
CA SER A 95 -0.36 21.87 -22.78
C SER A 95 1.09 21.39 -22.63
N ALA A 96 1.29 20.09 -22.76
CA ALA A 96 2.56 19.40 -22.57
C ALA A 96 3.05 18.74 -23.85
N CYS A 97 4.36 18.65 -24.03
CA CYS A 97 4.95 17.96 -25.17
C CYS A 97 4.70 16.45 -25.08
N HIS A 98 4.14 15.85 -26.14
CA HIS A 98 3.92 14.40 -26.17
C HIS A 98 5.21 13.56 -26.10
N THR A 99 6.36 14.14 -26.45
CA THR A 99 7.64 13.42 -26.49
C THR A 99 8.34 13.35 -25.13
N CYS A 100 8.26 14.39 -24.30
CA CYS A 100 8.94 14.42 -23.00
C CYS A 100 8.05 14.71 -21.79
N GLY A 101 6.77 15.04 -21.99
CA GLY A 101 5.81 15.31 -20.92
C GLY A 101 5.89 16.70 -20.29
N ASN A 102 6.89 17.52 -20.63
CA ASN A 102 7.04 18.86 -20.05
C ASN A 102 5.96 19.83 -20.55
N ILE A 103 5.49 20.70 -19.65
CA ILE A 103 4.53 21.76 -19.99
C ILE A 103 5.21 22.79 -20.89
N VAL A 104 4.70 22.89 -22.11
CA VAL A 104 5.19 23.80 -23.15
C VAL A 104 4.32 25.04 -23.31
N GLY A 105 3.10 25.01 -22.79
CA GLY A 105 2.09 26.01 -23.11
C GLY A 105 0.78 25.82 -22.36
N TYR A 106 -0.27 26.43 -22.89
CA TYR A 106 -1.64 26.22 -22.46
C TYR A 106 -2.61 26.44 -23.64
N HIS A 107 -3.79 25.85 -23.54
CA HIS A 107 -4.92 26.07 -24.42
C HIS A 107 -6.00 26.88 -23.70
N VAL A 108 -6.62 27.83 -24.39
CA VAL A 108 -7.75 28.60 -23.89
C VAL A 108 -9.03 27.84 -24.21
N ASN A 109 -9.66 27.24 -23.21
CA ASN A 109 -10.92 26.50 -23.39
C ASN A 109 -12.12 27.43 -23.44
N VAL A 110 -12.15 28.46 -22.58
CA VAL A 110 -13.22 29.47 -22.55
C VAL A 110 -12.59 30.86 -22.43
N PRO A 111 -12.57 31.66 -23.50
CA PRO A 111 -12.06 33.02 -23.42
C PRO A 111 -13.06 33.91 -22.67
N CYS A 112 -12.57 34.83 -21.84
CA CYS A 112 -13.43 35.78 -21.14
C CYS A 112 -13.79 36.99 -22.03
N LYS A 113 -14.87 37.69 -21.68
CA LYS A 113 -15.36 38.87 -22.43
C LYS A 113 -14.30 39.97 -22.57
N VAL A 114 -13.44 40.15 -21.56
CA VAL A 114 -12.36 41.15 -21.58
C VAL A 114 -11.30 40.78 -22.60
N CYS A 115 -10.85 39.52 -22.65
CA CYS A 115 -9.87 39.09 -23.64
C CYS A 115 -10.44 39.10 -25.07
N LEU A 116 -11.73 38.79 -25.23
CA LEU A 116 -12.42 38.87 -26.53
C LEU A 116 -12.62 40.31 -27.03
N SER A 117 -12.73 41.29 -26.14
CA SER A 117 -12.93 42.71 -26.51
C SER A 117 -11.62 43.46 -26.77
N GLN A 118 -10.47 42.88 -26.41
CA GLN A 118 -9.14 43.42 -26.71
C GLN A 118 -8.68 42.98 -28.11
N PRO A 119 -7.77 43.74 -28.77
CA PRO A 119 -7.15 43.30 -30.03
C PRO A 119 -6.40 41.97 -29.82
N ASN A 120 -6.95 40.88 -30.33
CA ASN A 120 -6.43 39.53 -30.18
C ASN A 120 -6.25 38.85 -31.55
N ASN A 121 -5.42 37.81 -31.62
CA ASN A 121 -5.14 37.06 -32.84
C ASN A 121 -6.08 35.87 -33.10
N GLY A 122 -7.08 35.64 -32.23
CA GLY A 122 -7.98 34.50 -32.35
C GLY A 122 -7.35 33.12 -32.11
N HIS A 123 -6.08 33.04 -31.67
CA HIS A 123 -5.44 31.77 -31.36
C HIS A 123 -5.86 31.28 -29.98
N PHE A 124 -6.07 29.97 -29.85
CA PHE A 124 -6.40 29.34 -28.57
C PHE A 124 -5.23 28.54 -27.99
N TRP A 125 -4.22 28.22 -28.79
CA TRP A 125 -3.02 27.51 -28.35
C TRP A 125 -1.87 28.48 -28.12
N MET A 126 -1.37 28.51 -26.88
CA MET A 126 -0.29 29.38 -26.41
C MET A 126 0.89 28.53 -25.96
N PHE A 127 2.11 28.97 -26.25
CA PHE A 127 3.37 28.34 -25.86
C PHE A 127 4.20 29.34 -25.05
N ARG A 128 4.69 28.90 -23.90
CA ARG A 128 5.52 29.73 -23.01
C ARG A 128 6.91 29.85 -23.62
N SER A 129 7.40 31.07 -23.87
CA SER A 129 8.71 31.29 -24.50
C SER A 129 9.87 30.61 -23.77
N ILE A 130 9.76 30.38 -22.46
CA ILE A 130 10.75 29.65 -21.66
C ILE A 130 10.78 28.15 -21.93
N SER A 131 9.66 27.56 -22.36
CA SER A 131 9.46 26.12 -22.53
C SER A 131 9.60 25.66 -23.98
N VAL A 132 9.75 26.59 -24.93
CA VAL A 132 9.86 26.29 -26.36
C VAL A 132 11.03 27.01 -27.01
N ARG A 133 11.54 26.47 -28.12
CA ARG A 133 12.49 27.13 -29.02
C ARG A 133 11.73 27.54 -30.28
N ALA A 134 11.65 28.83 -30.54
CA ALA A 134 11.03 29.36 -31.76
C ALA A 134 12.09 29.77 -32.79
N ARG A 135 11.97 29.30 -34.03
CA ARG A 135 12.83 29.69 -35.16
C ARG A 135 12.00 30.33 -36.26
N PRO A 136 12.27 31.58 -36.68
CA PRO A 136 11.55 32.20 -37.79
C PRO A 136 11.81 31.43 -39.09
N ILE A 137 10.74 31.24 -39.86
CA ILE A 137 10.78 30.57 -41.16
C ILE A 137 11.00 31.61 -42.26
N PHE A 138 11.89 31.33 -43.20
CA PHE A 138 12.16 32.17 -44.35
C PHE A 138 11.89 31.42 -45.66
N ILE A 139 11.35 32.14 -46.64
CA ILE A 139 11.27 31.77 -48.05
C ILE A 139 12.64 32.09 -48.68
N GLN A 140 13.35 31.06 -49.13
CA GLN A 140 14.64 31.23 -49.80
C GLN A 140 14.45 31.62 -51.26
N MET A 141 14.85 32.84 -51.63
CA MET A 141 14.77 33.34 -53.00
C MET A 141 16.11 33.20 -53.73
N VAL A 142 16.15 32.40 -54.80
CA VAL A 142 17.35 32.25 -55.66
C VAL A 142 17.18 33.10 -56.93
N GLY A 143 17.88 34.24 -57.00
CA GLY A 143 17.95 35.13 -58.18
C GLY A 143 19.35 35.19 -58.79
N GLU A 144 19.45 35.61 -60.06
CA GLU A 144 20.66 35.52 -60.92
C GLU A 144 21.95 36.18 -60.38
N ASN A 145 21.97 36.88 -59.23
CA ASN A 145 23.23 37.29 -58.58
C ASN A 145 23.16 37.70 -57.08
N LYS A 146 22.06 37.45 -56.35
CA LYS A 146 22.01 37.58 -54.86
C LYS A 146 20.96 36.64 -54.28
N MET A 147 21.33 35.88 -53.25
CA MET A 147 20.41 35.11 -52.41
C MET A 147 19.70 36.08 -51.46
N ARG A 148 18.36 36.09 -51.44
CA ARG A 148 17.58 36.88 -50.47
C ARG A 148 16.62 35.95 -49.74
N ASP A 149 16.71 35.91 -48.42
CA ASP A 149 15.77 35.15 -47.60
C ASP A 149 14.69 36.11 -47.11
N LEU A 150 13.45 35.87 -47.53
CA LEU A 150 12.29 36.66 -47.10
C LEU A 150 11.61 35.95 -45.94
N PRO A 151 11.26 36.62 -44.84
CA PRO A 151 10.51 35.96 -43.78
C PRO A 151 9.16 35.47 -44.30
N LEU A 152 8.74 34.28 -43.89
CA LEU A 152 7.40 33.80 -44.16
C LEU A 152 6.43 34.61 -43.31
N LEU A 153 5.45 35.26 -43.95
CA LEU A 153 4.46 36.10 -43.28
C LEU A 153 3.13 35.37 -43.12
N TRP A 154 2.37 35.73 -42.08
CA TRP A 154 1.08 35.09 -41.77
C TRP A 154 0.03 35.24 -42.88
N GLY A 155 0.06 36.33 -43.65
CA GLY A 155 -0.81 36.52 -44.81
C GLY A 155 -0.65 35.44 -45.89
N PHE A 156 0.46 34.69 -45.90
CA PHE A 156 0.65 33.56 -46.82
C PHE A 156 -0.03 32.27 -46.35
N VAL A 157 -0.25 32.11 -45.04
CA VAL A 157 -0.74 30.87 -44.42
C VAL A 157 -2.17 30.99 -43.87
N HIS A 158 -2.67 32.20 -43.65
CA HIS A 158 -3.97 32.47 -43.02
C HIS A 158 -5.20 32.08 -43.87
N SER A 159 -5.11 32.07 -45.22
CA SER A 159 -6.29 31.82 -46.09
C SER A 159 -6.59 30.34 -46.40
N ALA A 160 -5.95 29.39 -45.70
CA ALA A 160 -6.12 27.96 -45.97
C ALA A 160 -7.32 27.30 -45.25
N GLY A 161 -8.19 28.07 -44.56
CA GLY A 161 -9.11 27.54 -43.54
C GLY A 161 -10.54 28.08 -43.51
N GLU A 162 -11.07 28.68 -44.59
CA GLU A 162 -12.51 28.99 -44.68
C GLU A 162 -13.25 27.87 -45.44
N PHE A 163 -13.62 26.79 -44.75
CA PHE A 163 -14.72 25.90 -45.18
C PHE A 163 -15.67 25.71 -43.99
N GLU A 164 -16.83 26.36 -44.10
CA GLU A 164 -17.96 26.20 -43.18
C GLU A 164 -18.67 24.86 -43.42
N THR A 165 -19.15 24.28 -42.32
CA THR A 165 -20.11 23.15 -42.22
C THR A 165 -19.59 21.69 -42.32
N GLY A 166 -19.75 20.95 -41.20
CA GLY A 166 -20.15 19.54 -41.16
C GLY A 166 -19.16 18.43 -41.58
N TYR A 167 -18.92 17.50 -40.63
CA TYR A 167 -18.38 16.14 -40.78
C TYR A 167 -16.88 15.94 -41.07
N PHE A 168 -16.19 15.29 -40.13
CA PHE A 168 -15.19 14.26 -40.46
C PHE A 168 -15.62 12.92 -39.86
N LYS A 169 -16.08 12.02 -40.72
CA LYS A 169 -16.05 10.57 -40.50
C LYS A 169 -14.68 10.05 -40.92
N SER A 170 -14.27 8.93 -40.34
CA SER A 170 -12.97 8.27 -40.51
C SER A 170 -12.49 8.14 -41.96
N GLY A 171 -11.20 8.42 -42.16
CA GLY A 171 -10.44 8.06 -43.34
C GLY A 171 -10.04 9.25 -44.22
N ASP A 172 -9.23 10.19 -43.70
CA ASP A 172 -8.48 11.14 -44.55
C ASP A 172 -7.36 11.89 -43.79
N GLU A 173 -6.55 11.18 -42.99
CA GLU A 173 -5.32 11.74 -42.41
C GLU A 173 -4.32 12.22 -43.50
N ILE A 174 -4.49 11.77 -44.75
CA ILE A 174 -3.67 12.18 -45.90
C ILE A 174 -4.13 13.53 -46.47
N ALA A 175 -5.42 13.89 -46.38
CA ALA A 175 -5.94 15.16 -46.92
C ALA A 175 -5.59 16.36 -46.02
N ALA A 176 -5.63 16.21 -44.69
CA ALA A 176 -5.19 17.24 -43.74
C ALA A 176 -3.67 17.48 -43.82
N HIS A 177 -2.90 16.42 -44.07
CA HIS A 177 -1.44 16.52 -44.25
C HIS A 177 -1.04 17.20 -45.58
N GLN A 178 -1.97 17.30 -46.55
CA GLN A 178 -1.76 17.93 -47.86
C GLN A 178 -2.43 19.30 -48.05
N SER A 179 -3.25 19.79 -47.12
CA SER A 179 -4.08 21.00 -47.29
C SER A 179 -3.58 22.28 -46.59
N CYS A 180 -2.28 22.59 -46.70
CA CYS A 180 -1.85 23.99 -46.54
C CYS A 180 -1.10 24.43 -47.79
N GLN A 181 -1.80 24.39 -48.93
CA GLN A 181 -1.44 25.24 -50.06
C GLN A 181 -1.57 26.68 -49.57
N LEU A 182 -0.44 27.38 -49.52
CA LEU A 182 -0.35 28.81 -49.25
C LEU A 182 -1.35 29.56 -50.13
N SER A 183 -1.84 30.72 -49.68
CA SER A 183 -2.78 31.57 -50.44
C SER A 183 -2.25 31.94 -51.84
N VAL A 184 -0.95 31.72 -52.07
CA VAL A 184 -0.26 31.73 -53.36
C VAL A 184 0.27 30.31 -53.61
N LYS A 185 -0.13 29.65 -54.71
CA LYS A 185 0.42 28.33 -55.11
C LYS A 185 1.94 28.41 -55.26
N LEU A 186 2.70 28.03 -54.24
CA LEU A 186 4.14 27.90 -54.35
C LEU A 186 4.43 26.64 -55.18
N THR A 187 5.07 26.82 -56.33
CA THR A 187 5.62 25.69 -57.08
C THR A 187 6.64 24.95 -56.22
N SER A 188 6.79 23.63 -56.41
CA SER A 188 7.74 22.73 -55.71
C SER A 188 9.22 23.16 -55.72
N ASN A 189 9.57 24.26 -56.39
CA ASN A 189 10.92 24.82 -56.48
C ASN A 189 11.24 25.89 -55.41
N ILE A 190 10.31 26.23 -54.51
CA ILE A 190 10.52 27.23 -53.46
C ILE A 190 10.86 26.54 -52.14
N LYS A 191 12.05 26.83 -51.57
CA LYS A 191 12.53 26.21 -50.33
C LYS A 191 12.23 27.10 -49.13
N LEU A 192 11.67 26.51 -48.07
CA LEU A 192 11.55 27.13 -46.75
C LEU A 192 12.76 26.73 -45.90
N ILE A 193 13.37 27.69 -45.21
CA ILE A 193 14.51 27.47 -44.31
C ILE A 193 14.23 28.09 -42.94
N THR A 194 14.69 27.45 -41.87
CA THR A 194 14.72 28.03 -40.53
C THR A 194 16.11 28.59 -40.26
N LYS A 195 16.20 29.80 -39.70
CA LYS A 195 17.48 30.37 -39.26
C LYS A 195 17.57 30.32 -37.74
N ASN A 196 18.74 29.98 -37.20
CA ASN A 196 18.99 30.14 -35.77
C ASN A 196 18.95 31.65 -35.43
N PRO A 197 18.26 32.06 -34.34
CA PRO A 197 18.23 33.46 -33.96
C PRO A 197 19.66 33.94 -33.70
N VAL A 198 20.03 35.05 -34.35
CA VAL A 198 21.26 35.78 -34.07
C VAL A 198 21.18 36.26 -32.62
N THR A 199 22.05 35.69 -31.78
CA THR A 199 22.58 36.14 -30.48
C THR A 199 21.84 37.22 -29.67
N ARG A 200 21.56 36.83 -28.41
CA ARG A 200 21.53 37.61 -27.14
C ARG A 200 20.69 38.90 -27.10
N ILE A 201 19.54 38.79 -26.44
CA ILE A 201 19.12 39.80 -25.47
C ILE A 201 19.19 39.11 -24.10
N GLU A 202 20.23 39.42 -23.33
CA GLU A 202 20.27 39.09 -21.92
C GLU A 202 19.23 39.96 -21.21
N ALA A 203 18.21 39.33 -20.63
CA ALA A 203 17.32 40.02 -19.71
C ALA A 203 18.10 40.35 -18.44
N ARG A 204 18.54 41.61 -18.32
CA ARG A 204 19.01 42.16 -17.05
C ARG A 204 17.79 42.51 -16.20
N SER A 205 17.70 41.95 -14.99
CA SER A 205 16.85 42.53 -13.95
C SER A 205 17.39 43.92 -13.58
N LYS A 206 16.48 44.80 -13.15
CA LYS A 206 16.78 46.19 -12.81
C LYS A 206 17.58 46.33 -11.50
N ASP A 207 17.66 45.25 -10.72
CA ASP A 207 18.43 45.14 -9.49
C ASP A 207 19.42 44.00 -9.70
N GLY A 208 20.70 44.35 -9.80
CA GLY A 208 21.81 43.48 -10.23
C GLY A 208 22.21 42.39 -9.22
N GLU A 209 21.25 41.73 -8.59
CA GLU A 209 21.49 40.50 -7.84
C GLU A 209 20.93 39.32 -8.64
N MET A 210 21.83 38.36 -8.92
CA MET A 210 21.39 37.01 -9.27
C MET A 210 20.44 36.51 -8.18
N PRO A 211 19.27 35.95 -8.50
CA PRO A 211 18.67 34.98 -7.61
C PRO A 211 19.71 33.88 -7.45
N ASP A 212 20.22 33.77 -6.25
CA ASP A 212 21.16 32.75 -5.83
C ASP A 212 20.64 31.37 -6.24
N ASP A 213 21.42 30.63 -7.04
CA ASP A 213 21.19 29.24 -7.43
C ASP A 213 21.24 28.27 -6.21
N THR A 214 21.24 28.78 -4.97
CA THR A 214 21.27 27.99 -3.74
C THR A 214 19.98 27.97 -2.92
N ILE A 215 18.88 28.55 -3.41
CA ILE A 215 17.55 28.22 -2.87
C ILE A 215 16.86 27.24 -3.82
N LEU A 216 17.41 26.02 -3.84
CA LEU A 216 16.59 24.82 -3.96
C LEU A 216 15.35 25.02 -3.08
N PRO A 217 14.13 24.62 -3.50
CA PRO A 217 13.09 24.37 -2.52
C PRO A 217 13.75 23.46 -1.48
N THR A 218 13.82 23.94 -0.23
CA THR A 218 14.33 23.21 0.91
C THR A 218 13.96 21.75 0.75
N GLU A 219 14.96 20.87 0.75
CA GLU A 219 14.81 19.42 0.64
C GLU A 219 13.57 18.95 1.42
N ASP A 220 12.44 18.83 0.72
CA ASP A 220 11.39 17.93 1.18
C ASP A 220 11.96 16.57 0.81
N SER A 221 12.62 15.95 1.78
CA SER A 221 13.31 14.64 1.82
C SER A 221 12.53 13.42 1.28
N SER A 222 11.55 13.65 0.39
CA SER A 222 10.66 12.66 -0.16
C SER A 222 11.21 12.09 -1.48
N SER A 223 11.38 10.76 -1.50
CA SER A 223 11.74 9.99 -2.70
C SER A 223 10.99 10.47 -3.95
N PRO A 224 11.66 10.63 -5.11
CA PRO A 224 10.97 10.90 -6.37
C PRO A 224 10.02 9.76 -6.78
N TYR A 225 10.19 8.56 -6.19
CA TYR A 225 9.35 7.40 -6.45
C TYR A 225 8.20 7.21 -5.46
N SER A 226 8.01 8.12 -4.48
CA SER A 226 6.90 8.04 -3.53
C SER A 226 5.53 8.26 -4.19
N CYS A 227 4.47 7.75 -3.57
CA CYS A 227 3.11 7.89 -4.12
C CYS A 227 2.62 9.34 -4.14
N LYS A 228 3.12 10.18 -3.22
CA LYS A 228 2.87 11.63 -3.20
C LYS A 228 3.42 12.32 -4.45
N ASN A 229 4.58 11.87 -4.93
CA ASN A 229 5.32 12.52 -6.01
C ASN A 229 4.97 11.97 -7.40
N ILE A 230 4.37 10.77 -7.47
CA ILE A 230 3.95 10.15 -8.73
C ILE A 230 2.42 10.01 -8.76
N PRO A 231 1.69 10.89 -9.47
CA PRO A 231 0.24 10.77 -9.57
C PRO A 231 -0.17 9.49 -10.30
N LEU A 232 -1.43 9.09 -10.14
CA LEU A 232 -1.98 7.96 -10.88
C LEU A 232 -1.97 8.27 -12.39
N PRO A 233 -1.56 7.34 -13.28
CA PRO A 233 -1.52 7.59 -14.72
C PRO A 233 -2.87 8.06 -15.25
N TYR A 234 -2.87 9.15 -16.02
CA TYR A 234 -4.09 9.80 -16.52
C TYR A 234 -5.14 8.84 -17.14
N PRO A 235 -4.77 7.84 -17.97
CA PRO A 235 -5.76 6.89 -18.50
C PRO A 235 -6.53 6.11 -17.42
N ILE A 236 -5.86 5.76 -16.32
CA ILE A 236 -6.47 5.06 -15.17
C ILE A 236 -7.34 6.04 -14.39
N THR A 237 -6.82 7.23 -14.06
CA THR A 237 -7.56 8.28 -13.34
C THR A 237 -8.84 8.65 -14.08
N ARG A 238 -8.76 8.89 -15.39
CA ARG A 238 -9.91 9.18 -16.25
C ARG A 238 -10.94 8.06 -16.25
N HIS A 239 -10.51 6.79 -16.23
CA HIS A 239 -11.42 5.64 -16.19
C HIS A 239 -12.20 5.61 -14.86
N ILE A 240 -11.50 5.76 -13.73
CA ILE A 240 -12.11 5.79 -12.39
C ILE A 240 -13.10 6.95 -12.26
N VAL A 241 -12.70 8.17 -12.67
CA VAL A 241 -13.57 9.36 -12.63
C VAL A 241 -14.83 9.15 -13.47
N LYS A 242 -14.70 8.55 -14.66
CA LYS A 242 -15.87 8.28 -15.52
C LYS A 242 -16.85 7.29 -14.89
N GLN A 243 -16.36 6.23 -14.25
CA GLN A 243 -17.18 5.28 -13.51
C GLN A 243 -17.87 5.96 -12.32
N ALA A 244 -17.12 6.74 -11.55
CA ALA A 244 -17.62 7.43 -10.37
C ALA A 244 -18.73 8.43 -10.69
N LEU A 245 -18.55 9.22 -11.74
CA LEU A 245 -19.51 10.25 -12.12
C LEU A 245 -20.64 9.75 -13.02
N GLY A 246 -20.70 8.44 -13.31
CA GLY A 246 -21.80 7.85 -14.07
C GLY A 246 -21.86 8.31 -15.54
N PHE A 247 -20.73 8.72 -16.13
CA PHE A 247 -20.62 9.00 -17.56
C PHE A 247 -20.59 7.68 -18.35
N TYR A 248 -21.66 6.91 -18.27
CA TYR A 248 -21.94 5.79 -19.17
C TYR A 248 -22.54 6.36 -20.45
N GLU A 249 -22.22 5.77 -21.61
CA GLU A 249 -22.76 6.14 -22.92
C GLU A 249 -24.27 5.89 -23.00
N THR A 250 -25.08 6.66 -22.28
CA THR A 250 -26.53 6.75 -22.48
C THR A 250 -26.81 7.83 -23.50
N ASP A 251 -26.28 7.68 -24.70
CA ASP A 251 -26.93 8.25 -25.86
C ASP A 251 -26.56 7.44 -27.09
N HIS A 252 -27.53 6.69 -27.63
CA HIS A 252 -27.40 6.05 -28.94
C HIS A 252 -27.29 7.06 -30.10
N SER A 253 -27.16 8.35 -29.77
CA SER A 253 -26.81 9.44 -30.68
C SER A 253 -25.36 9.95 -30.55
N ASP A 254 -24.53 9.41 -29.63
CA ASP A 254 -23.10 9.71 -29.56
C ASP A 254 -22.32 8.94 -30.65
N PRO A 255 -21.64 9.61 -31.60
CA PRO A 255 -20.86 8.95 -32.64
C PRO A 255 -19.66 8.13 -32.12
N LEU A 256 -19.24 8.31 -30.86
CA LEU A 256 -17.99 7.73 -30.33
C LEU A 256 -18.14 6.27 -29.83
N GLY A 257 -19.30 5.89 -29.27
CA GLY A 257 -19.57 4.53 -28.77
C GLY A 257 -19.66 3.44 -29.85
N LYS A 258 -19.93 3.84 -31.10
CA LYS A 258 -19.95 2.92 -32.25
C LYS A 258 -18.54 2.49 -32.72
N LEU A 259 -17.49 3.21 -32.32
CA LEU A 259 -16.12 2.89 -32.76
C LEU A 259 -15.51 1.73 -31.94
N MET A 260 -16.00 1.48 -30.72
CA MET A 260 -15.43 0.45 -29.84
C MET A 260 -16.14 -0.91 -29.88
N SER A 261 -17.38 -0.98 -30.37
CA SER A 261 -18.16 -2.23 -30.44
C SER A 261 -18.04 -3.00 -31.77
N SER A 262 -17.35 -2.43 -32.77
CA SER A 262 -17.22 -3.05 -34.10
C SER A 262 -15.80 -3.12 -34.67
N ALA A 263 -14.78 -2.69 -33.92
CA ALA A 263 -13.39 -2.89 -34.32
C ALA A 263 -12.92 -4.29 -33.89
N PRO A 264 -12.49 -5.17 -34.83
CA PRO A 264 -11.77 -6.37 -34.46
C PRO A 264 -10.53 -5.95 -33.67
N ILE A 265 -10.29 -6.62 -32.54
CA ILE A 265 -9.03 -6.53 -31.81
C ILE A 265 -7.92 -6.99 -32.78
N GLY A 266 -7.28 -6.04 -33.44
CA GLY A 266 -6.28 -6.32 -34.45
C GLY A 266 -5.74 -5.04 -35.07
N HIS A 267 -4.43 -4.83 -34.94
CA HIS A 267 -3.62 -3.84 -35.65
C HIS A 267 -3.79 -2.35 -35.30
N TYR A 268 -3.46 -1.96 -34.07
CA TYR A 268 -2.74 -0.70 -33.81
C TYR A 268 -1.85 -0.86 -32.58
N ALA A 269 -0.87 -1.75 -32.69
CA ALA A 269 0.29 -1.83 -31.78
C ALA A 269 1.53 -1.44 -32.58
N SER A 270 1.88 -0.16 -32.57
CA SER A 270 3.13 0.42 -33.11
C SER A 270 2.96 1.94 -33.02
N HIS A 271 3.56 2.71 -32.13
CA HIS A 271 4.73 2.57 -31.27
C HIS A 271 4.58 3.60 -30.14
N THR A 272 4.62 3.17 -28.86
CA THR A 272 5.28 3.88 -27.73
C THR A 272 4.95 3.16 -26.40
N TYR A 273 5.92 2.38 -25.92
CA TYR A 273 6.26 2.07 -24.53
C TYR A 273 5.15 1.86 -23.47
N VAL A 274 4.13 1.06 -23.80
CA VAL A 274 3.62 0.01 -22.89
C VAL A 274 3.36 -1.18 -23.80
N SER A 275 4.02 -2.32 -23.57
CA SER A 275 3.96 -3.49 -24.47
C SER A 275 2.59 -4.19 -24.52
N ALA A 276 1.57 -3.67 -23.84
CA ALA A 276 0.15 -3.98 -24.04
C ALA A 276 -0.69 -2.83 -23.45
N PRO A 277 -1.90 -2.54 -23.97
CA PRO A 277 -2.88 -1.71 -23.25
C PRO A 277 -3.08 -2.28 -21.84
N LEU A 278 -3.05 -1.44 -20.79
CA LEU A 278 -3.33 -1.88 -19.43
C LEU A 278 -4.79 -2.38 -19.37
N ASP A 279 -4.96 -3.68 -19.13
CA ASP A 279 -6.26 -4.32 -19.02
C ASP A 279 -6.87 -4.03 -17.64
N LEU A 280 -7.66 -2.95 -17.55
CA LEU A 280 -8.38 -2.57 -16.33
C LEU A 280 -9.56 -3.51 -16.01
N SER A 281 -9.79 -4.59 -16.78
CA SER A 281 -10.80 -5.61 -16.42
C SER A 281 -10.26 -6.69 -15.50
N LYS A 282 -8.94 -6.70 -15.23
CA LYS A 282 -8.27 -7.66 -14.35
C LYS A 282 -7.54 -6.96 -13.23
N PRO A 283 -7.33 -7.61 -12.08
CA PRO A 283 -6.61 -7.01 -10.99
C PRO A 283 -5.11 -7.13 -11.24
N PHE A 284 -4.33 -6.10 -10.89
CA PHE A 284 -2.87 -6.10 -11.08
C PHE A 284 -2.17 -5.12 -10.14
N VAL A 285 -0.87 -5.33 -9.96
CA VAL A 285 0.01 -4.40 -9.25
C VAL A 285 0.68 -3.47 -10.27
N LEU A 286 0.65 -2.17 -10.00
CA LEU A 286 1.26 -1.11 -10.79
C LEU A 286 2.44 -0.50 -10.03
N LEU A 287 3.62 -0.61 -10.64
CA LEU A 287 4.74 0.29 -10.36
C LEU A 287 4.64 1.46 -11.34
N PRO A 288 4.49 2.71 -10.88
CA PRO A 288 4.22 3.84 -11.77
C PRO A 288 5.49 4.38 -12.47
N PHE A 289 6.50 3.53 -12.60
CA PHE A 289 7.77 3.77 -13.27
C PHE A 289 8.34 2.43 -13.79
N ASP A 290 9.28 2.51 -14.72
CA ASP A 290 10.01 1.32 -15.20
C ASP A 290 11.17 1.00 -14.23
N PRO A 291 11.11 -0.11 -13.48
CA PRO A 291 12.13 -0.44 -12.50
C PRO A 291 13.48 -0.76 -13.16
N THR A 292 13.50 -1.11 -14.46
CA THR A 292 14.74 -1.38 -15.20
C THR A 292 15.51 -0.12 -15.59
N ARG A 293 14.84 1.05 -15.56
CA ARG A 293 15.41 2.35 -15.94
C ARG A 293 15.51 3.33 -14.77
N ALA A 294 14.94 2.97 -13.63
CA ALA A 294 14.96 3.78 -12.44
C ALA A 294 16.32 3.71 -11.74
N ARG A 295 16.72 4.81 -11.08
CA ARG A 295 18.03 4.91 -10.41
C ARG A 295 17.96 4.11 -9.10
N PRO A 296 18.78 3.06 -8.92
CA PRO A 296 18.71 2.20 -7.74
C PRO A 296 18.92 2.95 -6.41
N GLU A 297 19.73 4.02 -6.42
CA GLU A 297 19.97 4.87 -5.24
C GLU A 297 18.74 5.68 -4.81
N ALA A 298 17.95 6.14 -5.77
CA ALA A 298 16.73 6.92 -5.51
C ALA A 298 15.55 6.05 -5.05
N MET A 299 15.65 4.72 -5.15
CA MET A 299 14.68 3.77 -4.58
C MET A 299 14.88 3.50 -3.08
N ARG A 300 15.94 4.05 -2.46
CA ARG A 300 16.29 3.80 -1.05
C ARG A 300 15.24 4.31 -0.07
N ASP A 301 14.58 5.40 -0.41
CA ASP A 301 13.74 6.14 0.54
C ASP A 301 12.32 5.60 0.57
N SER A 302 11.64 5.61 -0.58
CA SER A 302 10.29 5.07 -0.72
C SER A 302 9.97 4.78 -2.18
N VAL A 303 9.31 3.66 -2.43
CA VAL A 303 8.78 3.26 -3.74
C VAL A 303 7.27 3.16 -3.66
N CYS A 304 6.58 3.84 -4.56
CA CYS A 304 5.15 3.74 -4.71
C CYS A 304 4.75 2.41 -5.35
N VAL A 305 3.96 1.63 -4.61
CA VAL A 305 3.28 0.44 -5.12
C VAL A 305 1.79 0.75 -5.15
N ARG A 306 1.14 0.51 -6.29
CA ARG A 306 -0.32 0.60 -6.41
C ARG A 306 -0.92 -0.74 -6.81
N ILE A 307 -2.14 -1.02 -6.38
CA ILE A 307 -2.92 -2.19 -6.78
C ILE A 307 -4.24 -1.71 -7.34
N MET A 308 -4.57 -2.19 -8.54
CA MET A 308 -5.85 -1.95 -9.20
C MET A 308 -6.71 -3.20 -9.04
N VAL A 309 -7.92 -3.02 -8.52
CA VAL A 309 -8.91 -4.09 -8.34
C VAL A 309 -10.21 -3.65 -9.00
N PRO A 310 -10.52 -4.12 -10.23
CA PRO A 310 -11.76 -3.75 -10.90
C PRO A 310 -12.94 -4.56 -10.38
N PRO A 311 -14.18 -4.07 -10.49
CA PRO A 311 -15.32 -4.59 -9.75
C PRO A 311 -15.64 -6.08 -10.02
N SER A 312 -15.95 -6.80 -8.94
CA SER A 312 -16.54 -8.15 -8.84
C SER A 312 -16.07 -9.20 -9.87
N ILE A 313 -14.76 -9.46 -9.95
CA ILE A 313 -14.18 -10.52 -10.80
C ILE A 313 -14.30 -11.90 -10.13
N LEU A 314 -14.06 -11.97 -8.81
CA LEU A 314 -14.05 -13.24 -8.08
C LEU A 314 -15.46 -13.80 -7.83
N ASN A 315 -16.45 -12.92 -7.71
CA ASN A 315 -17.83 -13.31 -7.50
C ASN A 315 -18.81 -12.32 -8.15
N PRO A 316 -19.13 -12.48 -9.44
CA PRO A 316 -20.07 -11.58 -10.14
C PRO A 316 -21.53 -11.72 -9.67
N TYR A 317 -21.85 -12.75 -8.87
CA TYR A 317 -23.18 -12.99 -8.31
C TYR A 317 -23.09 -13.35 -6.83
N PRO A 318 -22.80 -12.37 -5.96
CA PRO A 318 -22.63 -12.62 -4.54
C PRO A 318 -23.94 -13.18 -3.95
N THR A 319 -23.85 -14.39 -3.39
CA THR A 319 -25.00 -15.15 -2.86
C THR A 319 -25.38 -14.76 -1.43
N SER A 320 -24.52 -14.00 -0.75
CA SER A 320 -24.66 -13.72 0.69
C SER A 320 -25.13 -12.29 0.92
N GLU A 321 -26.41 -12.06 1.22
CA GLU A 321 -26.99 -10.71 1.45
C GLU A 321 -26.19 -9.82 2.42
N PHE A 322 -25.38 -10.41 3.31
CA PHE A 322 -24.51 -9.72 4.23
C PHE A 322 -23.44 -8.88 3.55
N HIS A 323 -22.99 -9.20 2.33
CA HIS A 323 -21.99 -8.38 1.64
C HIS A 323 -22.49 -6.95 1.43
N TYR A 324 -23.80 -6.74 1.23
CA TYR A 324 -24.42 -5.40 1.11
C TYR A 324 -24.51 -4.61 2.42
N ARG A 325 -24.28 -5.26 3.57
CA ARG A 325 -24.31 -4.62 4.90
C ARG A 325 -22.93 -4.13 5.36
N TYR A 326 -21.88 -4.38 4.59
CA TYR A 326 -20.54 -3.92 4.94
C TYR A 326 -20.44 -2.41 4.76
N GLU A 327 -20.03 -1.70 5.82
CA GLU A 327 -19.75 -0.26 5.78
C GLU A 327 -18.24 -0.03 5.70
N PRO A 328 -17.70 0.39 4.52
CA PRO A 328 -16.27 0.63 4.34
C PRO A 328 -15.77 1.86 5.11
N TYR A 329 -16.62 2.85 5.35
CA TYR A 329 -16.29 4.04 6.14
C TYR A 329 -17.08 3.99 7.44
N PRO A 330 -16.78 3.07 8.37
CA PRO A 330 -17.46 3.10 9.65
C PRO A 330 -17.16 4.46 10.30
N PRO A 331 -18.12 5.02 11.07
CA PRO A 331 -17.94 6.30 11.71
C PRO A 331 -16.62 6.32 12.49
N ALA A 332 -15.98 7.50 12.50
CA ALA A 332 -14.87 7.80 13.38
C ALA A 332 -15.09 7.15 14.73
N ILE A 333 -14.23 6.20 15.08
CA ILE A 333 -14.37 5.46 16.32
C ILE A 333 -13.82 6.38 17.41
N PRO A 334 -14.67 6.93 18.33
CA PRO A 334 -14.18 7.81 19.38
C PRO A 334 -13.35 6.99 20.35
N VAL A 335 -12.12 7.43 20.61
CA VAL A 335 -11.17 6.70 21.47
C VAL A 335 -11.05 7.33 22.86
N SER A 336 -11.64 8.51 23.09
CA SER A 336 -11.45 9.25 24.34
C SER A 336 -12.53 9.01 25.41
N HIS A 337 -12.08 8.74 26.64
CA HIS A 337 -12.70 9.27 27.85
C HIS A 337 -11.77 10.34 28.44
N ILE A 338 -12.15 11.62 28.34
CA ILE A 338 -11.72 12.73 29.22
C ILE A 338 -10.20 13.05 29.26
N HIS A 339 -9.77 14.12 28.56
CA HIS A 339 -9.00 15.26 29.13
C HIS A 339 -8.21 16.15 28.14
N ASP A 340 -8.22 15.89 26.83
CA ASP A 340 -7.67 16.85 25.86
C ASP A 340 -8.72 17.32 24.85
N ASN A 341 -8.67 18.61 24.50
CA ASN A 341 -9.56 19.31 23.56
C ASN A 341 -9.43 18.82 22.10
N GLY A 342 -8.99 17.58 21.86
CA GLY A 342 -8.96 16.93 20.56
C GLY A 342 -9.53 15.52 20.68
N THR A 343 -10.63 15.25 19.98
CA THR A 343 -11.11 13.87 19.80
C THR A 343 -10.09 13.10 18.95
N SER A 344 -9.30 12.21 19.56
CA SER A 344 -8.56 11.22 18.79
C SER A 344 -9.57 10.21 18.23
N ASN A 345 -9.76 10.28 16.93
CA ASN A 345 -10.65 9.38 16.21
C ASN A 345 -9.82 8.29 15.56
N PHE A 346 -10.12 7.03 15.86
CA PHE A 346 -9.59 5.91 15.09
C PHE A 346 -10.46 5.75 13.84
N HIS A 347 -9.84 5.90 12.68
CA HIS A 347 -10.48 5.66 11.40
C HIS A 347 -9.94 4.34 10.84
N PRO A 348 -10.67 3.22 10.96
CA PRO A 348 -10.29 2.05 10.19
C PRO A 348 -10.37 2.44 8.71
N ALA A 349 -9.29 2.18 7.98
CA ALA A 349 -9.25 2.52 6.56
C ALA A 349 -10.37 1.77 5.81
N ALA A 350 -10.90 2.39 4.76
CA ALA A 350 -11.98 1.82 3.97
C ALA A 350 -11.48 0.75 3.01
N TRP A 351 -11.90 -0.50 3.21
CA TRP A 351 -11.47 -1.62 2.38
C TRP A 351 -12.65 -2.28 1.71
N TRP A 352 -12.78 -2.15 0.41
CA TRP A 352 -13.65 -3.05 -0.35
C TRP A 352 -13.00 -4.42 -0.53
N ASP A 353 -11.69 -4.45 -0.73
CA ASP A 353 -10.93 -5.66 -1.06
C ASP A 353 -9.92 -6.00 0.03
N MET A 354 -9.62 -7.29 0.20
CA MET A 354 -8.58 -7.77 1.11
C MET A 354 -7.38 -8.24 0.30
N LEU A 355 -6.22 -7.71 0.66
CA LEU A 355 -4.97 -7.89 -0.06
C LEU A 355 -3.89 -8.38 0.91
N GLN A 356 -3.11 -9.35 0.46
CA GLN A 356 -1.82 -9.65 1.06
C GLN A 356 -0.74 -9.21 0.09
N VAL A 357 0.09 -8.26 0.53
CA VAL A 357 1.14 -7.68 -0.30
C VAL A 357 2.44 -7.77 0.46
N SER A 358 3.48 -8.24 -0.21
CA SER A 358 4.81 -8.35 0.36
C SER A 358 5.86 -8.23 -0.73
N SER A 359 7.09 -7.94 -0.33
CA SER A 359 8.24 -8.05 -1.21
C SER A 359 9.23 -9.06 -0.66
N ARG A 360 9.80 -9.88 -1.53
CA ARG A 360 10.73 -10.94 -1.17
C ARG A 360 12.12 -10.60 -1.66
N HIS A 361 13.07 -10.47 -0.75
CA HIS A 361 14.46 -10.27 -1.10
C HIS A 361 15.02 -11.56 -1.72
N LEU A 362 15.49 -11.50 -2.96
CA LEU A 362 15.82 -12.70 -3.74
C LEU A 362 17.10 -13.41 -3.26
N VAL A 363 17.97 -12.72 -2.52
CA VAL A 363 19.21 -13.34 -1.99
C VAL A 363 18.98 -13.98 -0.63
N THR A 364 18.32 -13.28 0.30
CA THR A 364 18.11 -13.78 1.67
C THR A 364 16.80 -14.55 1.83
N ASN A 365 15.92 -14.54 0.82
CA ASN A 365 14.56 -15.06 0.91
C ASN A 365 13.76 -14.45 2.08
N ALA A 366 14.12 -13.24 2.51
CA ALA A 366 13.41 -12.49 3.53
C ALA A 366 12.17 -11.82 2.94
N SER A 367 11.04 -11.90 3.62
CA SER A 367 9.80 -11.23 3.22
C SER A 367 9.63 -9.92 4.00
N VAL A 368 9.23 -8.87 3.29
CA VAL A 368 8.88 -7.56 3.84
C VAL A 368 7.39 -7.33 3.54
N PRO A 369 6.51 -7.40 4.55
CA PRO A 369 5.08 -7.17 4.35
C PRO A 369 4.82 -5.70 4.02
N ILE A 370 3.87 -5.45 3.13
CA ILE A 370 3.51 -4.12 2.64
C ILE A 370 2.08 -3.81 3.08
N ASN A 371 1.94 -2.83 3.97
CA ASN A 371 0.64 -2.35 4.43
C ASN A 371 0.09 -1.36 3.41
N MET A 372 -0.91 -1.80 2.63
CA MET A 372 -1.58 -0.95 1.66
C MET A 372 -2.54 0.02 2.36
N ARG A 373 -2.92 1.10 1.68
CA ARG A 373 -4.00 2.01 2.07
C ARG A 373 -4.85 2.37 0.85
N PRO A 374 -6.11 2.79 1.02
CA PRO A 374 -6.90 3.32 -0.09
C PRO A 374 -6.21 4.53 -0.73
N TRP A 375 -6.35 4.68 -2.04
CA TRP A 375 -5.80 5.81 -2.78
C TRP A 375 -6.29 7.14 -2.22
N ALA A 376 -5.37 8.08 -2.01
CA ALA A 376 -5.68 9.39 -1.43
C ALA A 376 -6.65 10.24 -2.28
N GLY A 377 -6.92 9.85 -3.53
CA GLY A 377 -7.92 10.51 -4.38
C GLY A 377 -9.38 10.13 -4.09
N TYR A 378 -9.64 9.07 -3.31
CA TYR A 378 -11.00 8.64 -2.99
C TYR A 378 -11.85 9.71 -2.29
N PRO A 379 -11.37 10.42 -1.26
CA PRO A 379 -12.16 11.48 -0.62
C PRO A 379 -12.60 12.57 -1.60
N VAL A 380 -11.74 12.94 -2.56
CA VAL A 380 -12.06 13.95 -3.57
C VAL A 380 -13.13 13.45 -4.55
N LEU A 381 -13.03 12.19 -4.97
CA LEU A 381 -14.06 11.55 -5.80
C LEU A 381 -15.39 11.45 -5.06
N ASP A 382 -15.36 11.13 -3.78
CA ASP A 382 -16.54 11.04 -2.94
C ASP A 382 -17.24 12.39 -2.78
N ASP A 383 -16.49 13.45 -2.49
CA ASP A 383 -17.03 14.80 -2.40
C ASP A 383 -17.69 15.23 -3.72
N ALA A 384 -17.03 14.98 -4.86
CA ALA A 384 -17.56 15.30 -6.17
C ALA A 384 -18.81 14.47 -6.52
N PHE A 385 -18.83 13.18 -6.18
CA PHE A 385 -19.99 12.31 -6.34
C PHE A 385 -21.18 12.85 -5.54
N ARG A 386 -20.94 13.22 -4.28
CA ARG A 386 -21.96 13.76 -3.38
C ARG A 386 -22.55 15.05 -3.93
N ASP A 387 -21.70 15.95 -4.42
CA ASP A 387 -22.14 17.22 -5.00
C ASP A 387 -23.00 16.98 -6.25
N ILE A 388 -22.63 16.06 -7.15
CA ILE A 388 -23.40 15.81 -8.37
C ILE A 388 -24.74 15.11 -8.10
N TRP A 389 -24.72 14.06 -7.28
CA TRP A 389 -25.90 13.22 -7.07
C TRP A 389 -26.89 13.78 -6.07
N PHE A 390 -26.43 14.58 -5.11
CA PHE A 390 -27.29 15.10 -4.05
C PHE A 390 -27.53 16.62 -4.10
N SER A 391 -26.81 17.42 -4.90
CA SER A 391 -27.06 18.88 -4.98
C SER A 391 -28.49 19.29 -5.37
N ASN A 392 -29.21 18.45 -6.13
CA ASN A 392 -30.56 18.79 -6.63
C ASN A 392 -31.71 18.08 -5.91
N ASN A 393 -31.44 17.14 -4.99
CA ASN A 393 -32.47 16.34 -4.27
C ASN A 393 -32.08 15.96 -2.82
N ALA A 394 -31.03 16.57 -2.25
CA ALA A 394 -30.50 16.27 -0.92
C ALA A 394 -31.52 16.38 0.22
N ASP A 395 -32.67 17.04 0.07
CA ASP A 395 -33.64 17.15 1.18
C ASP A 395 -34.68 16.01 1.19
N SER A 396 -34.70 15.13 0.18
CA SER A 396 -35.77 14.13 0.00
C SER A 396 -35.45 12.70 0.49
N LEU A 397 -34.17 12.35 0.60
CA LEU A 397 -33.73 11.00 1.00
C LEU A 397 -33.10 11.03 2.40
N PRO A 398 -33.46 10.11 3.30
CA PRO A 398 -32.76 9.96 4.58
C PRO A 398 -31.25 9.68 4.40
N ASP A 399 -30.43 10.09 5.38
CA ASP A 399 -28.97 9.90 5.36
C ASP A 399 -28.51 8.46 5.15
N TRP A 400 -29.24 7.49 5.72
CA TRP A 400 -28.92 6.08 5.54
C TRP A 400 -29.11 5.66 4.07
N SER A 401 -30.16 6.14 3.40
CA SER A 401 -30.45 5.82 2.00
C SER A 401 -29.39 6.41 1.08
N ARG A 402 -28.96 7.65 1.33
CA ARG A 402 -27.84 8.28 0.60
C ARG A 402 -26.55 7.47 0.74
N ARG A 403 -26.21 7.07 1.98
CA ARG A 403 -25.02 6.25 2.26
C ARG A 403 -25.08 4.89 1.57
N THR A 404 -26.22 4.20 1.63
CA THR A 404 -26.41 2.92 0.93
C THR A 404 -26.28 3.08 -0.58
N MET A 405 -26.90 4.09 -1.19
CA MET A 405 -26.78 4.33 -2.64
C MET A 405 -25.34 4.63 -3.05
N LYS A 406 -24.65 5.49 -2.31
CA LYS A 406 -23.22 5.76 -2.50
C LYS A 406 -22.40 4.48 -2.44
N MET A 407 -22.57 3.69 -1.38
CA MET A 407 -21.86 2.42 -1.20
C MET A 407 -22.14 1.42 -2.33
N MET A 408 -23.37 1.36 -2.85
CA MET A 408 -23.70 0.50 -3.99
C MET A 408 -22.99 0.95 -5.28
N VAL A 409 -22.86 2.26 -5.49
CA VAL A 409 -22.17 2.82 -6.65
C VAL A 409 -20.65 2.62 -6.53
N GLU A 410 -20.06 2.86 -5.36
CA GLU A 410 -18.62 2.68 -5.13
C GLU A 410 -18.13 1.27 -5.45
N ARG A 411 -18.92 0.24 -5.12
CA ARG A 411 -18.60 -1.17 -5.44
C ARG A 411 -18.40 -1.45 -6.92
N GLN A 412 -18.97 -0.61 -7.78
CA GLN A 412 -18.85 -0.75 -9.23
C GLN A 412 -17.62 -0.01 -9.78
N TRP A 413 -16.82 0.62 -8.92
CA TRP A 413 -15.63 1.34 -9.32
C TRP A 413 -14.43 0.39 -9.35
N VAL A 414 -13.41 0.79 -10.11
CA VAL A 414 -12.07 0.24 -9.87
C VAL A 414 -11.56 0.74 -8.52
N HIS A 415 -11.25 -0.19 -7.62
CA HIS A 415 -10.60 0.10 -6.35
C HIS A 415 -9.08 0.22 -6.53
N VAL A 416 -8.48 1.23 -5.91
CA VAL A 416 -7.07 1.55 -5.99
C VAL A 416 -6.49 1.60 -4.58
N TYR A 417 -5.52 0.74 -4.34
CA TYR A 417 -4.77 0.72 -3.09
C TYR A 417 -3.34 1.15 -3.37
N GLU A 418 -2.73 1.90 -2.47
CA GLU A 418 -1.34 2.36 -2.61
C GLU A 418 -0.54 2.22 -1.33
N ALA A 419 0.78 2.07 -1.45
CA ALA A 419 1.72 2.05 -0.35
C ALA A 419 3.03 2.70 -0.77
N ASP A 420 3.63 3.41 0.19
CA ASP A 420 5.01 3.87 0.13
C ASP A 420 5.88 2.79 0.79
N VAL A 421 6.69 2.10 -0.01
CA VAL A 421 7.46 0.92 0.42
C VAL A 421 8.93 1.27 0.59
N VAL A 422 9.48 0.93 1.74
CA VAL A 422 10.91 1.07 2.04
C VAL A 422 11.55 -0.30 2.03
N PHE A 423 12.62 -0.46 1.25
CA PHE A 423 13.37 -1.71 1.18
C PHE A 423 14.58 -1.64 2.14
N PRO A 424 14.63 -2.49 3.17
CA PRO A 424 15.59 -2.35 4.25
C PRO A 424 17.00 -2.83 3.90
N ASP A 425 17.13 -3.82 3.03
CA ASP A 425 18.43 -4.37 2.61
C ASP A 425 18.74 -3.94 1.17
N ASP A 426 20.03 -3.91 0.85
CA ASP A 426 20.50 -3.74 -0.52
C ASP A 426 20.30 -5.07 -1.29
N GLY A 427 19.83 -4.99 -2.53
CA GLY A 427 19.71 -6.13 -3.43
C GLY A 427 18.39 -6.18 -4.21
N PRO A 428 18.19 -7.28 -4.96
CA PRO A 428 16.99 -7.48 -5.75
C PRO A 428 15.81 -7.98 -4.89
N TYR A 429 14.65 -7.36 -5.07
CA TYR A 429 13.37 -7.72 -4.46
C TYR A 429 12.36 -8.13 -5.52
N ALA A 430 11.59 -9.18 -5.26
CA ALA A 430 10.40 -9.52 -6.03
C ALA A 430 9.14 -9.06 -5.28
N LEU A 431 8.29 -8.29 -5.94
CA LEU A 431 7.00 -7.87 -5.41
C LEU A 431 5.95 -8.97 -5.64
N GLU A 432 5.22 -9.32 -4.58
CA GLU A 432 4.24 -10.40 -4.56
C GLU A 432 2.94 -9.87 -3.94
N ALA A 433 1.81 -10.10 -4.62
CA ALA A 433 0.50 -9.67 -4.13
C ALA A 433 -0.57 -10.72 -4.42
N ASN A 434 -1.45 -10.95 -3.45
CA ASN A 434 -2.60 -11.83 -3.54
C ASN A 434 -3.87 -11.06 -3.17
N LEU A 435 -4.90 -11.15 -4.00
CA LEU A 435 -6.25 -10.68 -3.70
C LEU A 435 -7.01 -11.80 -2.99
N GLU A 436 -7.19 -11.67 -1.68
CA GLU A 436 -7.84 -12.68 -0.83
C GLU A 436 -9.36 -12.68 -1.03
N PHE A 437 -9.97 -11.50 -0.94
CA PHE A 437 -11.40 -11.29 -1.08
C PHE A 437 -11.67 -9.96 -1.76
N GLN A 438 -12.83 -9.83 -2.40
CA GLN A 438 -13.20 -8.66 -3.18
C GLN A 438 -14.60 -8.16 -2.80
N ASP A 439 -14.89 -6.88 -3.00
CA ASP A 439 -16.26 -6.31 -2.95
C ASP A 439 -16.98 -6.59 -1.62
N ALA A 440 -16.24 -6.49 -0.52
CA ALA A 440 -16.71 -6.82 0.81
C ALA A 440 -17.35 -8.21 0.93
N TYR A 441 -17.03 -9.14 0.01
CA TYR A 441 -17.49 -10.53 0.10
C TYR A 441 -16.96 -11.19 1.37
N TRP A 442 -15.86 -10.67 1.90
CA TRP A 442 -15.34 -11.00 3.20
C TRP A 442 -16.23 -10.57 4.37
N ASN A 443 -17.25 -9.69 4.20
CA ASN A 443 -17.91 -8.92 5.27
C ASN A 443 -17.97 -9.69 6.60
N VAL A 444 -16.93 -9.45 7.37
CA VAL A 444 -16.58 -10.14 8.61
C VAL A 444 -17.48 -9.74 9.77
N GLU A 445 -18.25 -8.67 9.66
CA GLU A 445 -19.05 -8.22 10.80
C GLU A 445 -20.37 -8.99 10.89
N HIS A 446 -20.92 -9.38 9.73
CA HIS A 446 -22.28 -9.92 9.67
C HIS A 446 -22.43 -11.16 8.79
N GLY A 447 -21.44 -11.47 7.92
CA GLY A 447 -21.52 -12.55 6.95
C GLY A 447 -20.99 -13.89 7.46
N PRO A 448 -21.41 -15.01 6.81
CA PRO A 448 -20.80 -16.30 7.04
C PRO A 448 -19.36 -16.31 6.56
N VAL A 449 -18.56 -17.18 7.17
CA VAL A 449 -17.17 -17.40 6.81
C VAL A 449 -17.04 -17.83 5.34
N GLN A 450 -16.26 -17.08 4.56
CA GLN A 450 -16.05 -17.35 3.13
C GLN A 450 -14.79 -18.18 2.89
N PRO A 451 -14.82 -19.18 1.99
CA PRO A 451 -13.65 -19.96 1.58
C PRO A 451 -12.51 -19.10 1.04
N TYR A 452 -11.26 -19.53 1.30
CA TYR A 452 -10.06 -18.81 0.91
C TYR A 452 -9.63 -19.31 -0.45
N SER A 453 -9.73 -18.43 -1.44
CA SER A 453 -9.37 -18.71 -2.83
C SER A 453 -8.67 -17.50 -3.42
N ALA A 454 -7.56 -17.10 -2.80
CA ALA A 454 -6.86 -15.90 -3.20
C ALA A 454 -6.30 -16.00 -4.61
N VAL A 455 -6.26 -14.86 -5.30
CA VAL A 455 -5.74 -14.75 -6.67
C VAL A 455 -4.44 -13.95 -6.66
N SER A 456 -3.37 -14.56 -7.19
CA SER A 456 -2.09 -13.88 -7.35
C SER A 456 -2.20 -12.80 -8.43
N LEU A 457 -1.69 -11.61 -8.12
CA LEU A 457 -1.80 -10.43 -8.97
C LEU A 457 -0.52 -10.25 -9.80
N PRO A 458 -0.63 -10.08 -11.13
CA PRO A 458 0.53 -9.78 -11.96
C PRO A 458 1.07 -8.38 -11.66
N VAL A 459 2.40 -8.24 -11.60
CA VAL A 459 3.07 -6.94 -11.42
C VAL A 459 3.45 -6.34 -12.77
N LYS A 460 3.19 -5.05 -12.95
CA LYS A 460 3.49 -4.28 -14.17
C LYS A 460 4.36 -3.05 -13.83
N PRO A 461 5.36 -2.71 -14.66
CA PRO A 461 5.79 -3.44 -15.86
C PRO A 461 6.65 -4.68 -15.56
N SER A 462 7.26 -4.78 -14.37
CA SER A 462 8.07 -5.91 -13.92
C SER A 462 7.86 -6.15 -12.43
N ALA A 463 8.00 -7.40 -11.98
CA ALA A 463 7.90 -7.77 -10.56
C ALA A 463 9.19 -7.56 -9.78
N ILE A 464 10.33 -7.35 -10.46
CA ILE A 464 11.65 -7.27 -9.81
C ILE A 464 12.09 -5.81 -9.71
N LEU A 465 12.50 -5.43 -8.50
CA LEU A 465 13.05 -4.14 -8.12
C LEU A 465 14.50 -4.33 -7.66
N HIS A 466 15.43 -3.52 -8.17
CA HIS A 466 16.84 -3.56 -7.77
C HIS A 466 17.14 -2.37 -6.86
N VAL A 467 17.41 -2.65 -5.58
CA VAL A 467 17.75 -1.63 -4.58
C VAL A 467 19.26 -1.58 -4.46
N ARG A 468 19.87 -0.52 -5.03
CA ARG A 468 21.32 -0.33 -5.30
C ARG A 468 21.98 -1.39 -6.21
N ASP A 469 22.81 -0.93 -7.16
CA ASP A 469 23.80 -1.76 -7.87
C ASP A 469 24.95 -0.83 -8.35
N GLU A 470 26.25 -1.10 -8.15
CA GLU A 470 27.05 -1.80 -9.18
C GLU A 470 28.36 -2.48 -8.70
N ASN A 471 28.68 -2.60 -7.41
CA ASN A 471 29.98 -3.20 -6.98
C ASN A 471 29.99 -3.98 -5.66
N LYS A 472 28.83 -4.22 -5.06
CA LYS A 472 28.71 -4.90 -3.78
C LYS A 472 27.57 -5.90 -3.85
N ASN A 473 27.83 -7.10 -4.39
CA ASN A 473 26.95 -8.25 -4.21
C ASN A 473 26.43 -8.23 -2.77
N SER A 474 25.11 -8.21 -2.58
CA SER A 474 24.48 -8.32 -1.27
C SER A 474 24.64 -9.73 -0.76
N ASP A 475 25.89 -10.07 -0.43
CA ASP A 475 26.25 -11.32 0.20
C ASP A 475 25.45 -11.45 1.49
N ILE A 476 24.75 -12.58 1.63
CA ILE A 476 24.00 -12.92 2.83
C ILE A 476 24.87 -12.82 4.09
N ILE A 477 26.16 -13.18 3.98
CA ILE A 477 27.14 -13.06 5.06
C ILE A 477 27.23 -11.61 5.51
N ARG A 478 27.37 -10.66 4.58
CA ARG A 478 27.46 -9.23 4.89
C ARG A 478 26.19 -8.72 5.58
N ILE A 479 25.00 -9.08 5.08
CA ILE A 479 23.73 -8.63 5.67
C ILE A 479 23.60 -9.13 7.11
N VAL A 480 23.99 -10.38 7.38
CA VAL A 480 23.96 -10.95 8.72
C VAL A 480 25.03 -10.29 9.61
N GLU A 481 26.24 -10.07 9.11
CA GLU A 481 27.29 -9.37 9.87
C GLU A 481 26.91 -7.93 10.22
N ASP A 482 26.32 -7.19 9.27
CA ASP A 482 25.80 -5.83 9.49
C ASP A 482 24.71 -5.84 10.58
N HIS A 483 23.82 -6.85 10.57
CA HIS A 483 22.82 -7.02 11.62
C HIS A 483 23.45 -7.36 12.99
N LEU A 484 24.44 -8.25 13.02
CA LEU A 484 25.16 -8.61 14.25
C LEU A 484 25.96 -7.44 14.84
N ALA A 485 26.29 -6.44 14.03
CA ALA A 485 26.92 -5.20 14.48
C ALA A 485 25.95 -4.19 15.10
N LEU A 486 24.63 -4.38 14.97
CA LEU A 486 23.64 -3.50 15.57
C LEU A 486 23.70 -3.56 17.12
N PRO A 487 23.28 -2.47 17.81
CA PRO A 487 23.16 -2.49 19.27
C PRO A 487 22.03 -3.43 19.71
N LEU A 488 22.08 -3.89 20.96
CA LEU A 488 21.01 -4.68 21.55
C LEU A 488 19.70 -3.87 21.60
N CYS A 489 18.58 -4.51 21.27
CA CYS A 489 17.26 -3.90 21.40
C CYS A 489 16.95 -3.60 22.87
N ARG A 490 16.62 -2.34 23.18
CA ARG A 490 16.32 -1.84 24.54
C ARG A 490 14.82 -1.67 24.77
N LEU A 491 14.34 -1.66 26.02
CA LEU A 491 12.90 -1.54 26.37
C LEU A 491 12.24 -0.27 25.82
N LYS A 492 13.02 0.81 25.65
CA LYS A 492 12.55 2.06 25.03
C LYS A 492 12.26 1.93 23.53
N SER A 493 12.71 0.86 22.90
CA SER A 493 12.51 0.59 21.48
C SER A 493 11.08 0.09 21.29
N ARG A 494 10.14 1.01 21.02
CA ARG A 494 8.74 0.67 20.80
C ARG A 494 8.54 0.13 19.39
N ASN A 495 7.66 -0.87 19.22
CA ASN A 495 7.20 -1.39 17.93
C ASN A 495 8.34 -1.75 16.95
N ILE A 496 9.19 -2.69 17.37
CA ILE A 496 10.41 -3.08 16.66
C ILE A 496 10.05 -3.94 15.43
N ARG A 497 10.21 -3.39 14.23
CA ARG A 497 10.07 -4.14 12.97
C ARG A 497 11.33 -4.94 12.64
N GLY A 498 11.14 -6.05 11.93
CA GLY A 498 12.23 -6.92 11.49
C GLY A 498 11.87 -7.80 10.30
N ARG A 499 12.75 -8.79 10.05
CA ARG A 499 12.63 -9.79 8.98
C ARG A 499 13.26 -11.10 9.42
N TRP A 500 12.91 -12.18 8.72
CA TRP A 500 13.58 -13.48 8.88
C TRP A 500 14.79 -13.57 7.96
N LEU A 501 15.99 -13.66 8.53
CA LEU A 501 17.24 -13.84 7.80
C LEU A 501 17.73 -15.29 7.90
N PRO A 502 18.25 -15.91 6.82
CA PRO A 502 18.89 -17.22 6.91
C PRO A 502 20.21 -17.10 7.64
N TRP A 503 20.59 -18.17 8.34
CA TRP A 503 21.91 -18.32 8.93
C TRP A 503 22.90 -18.84 7.86
N PRO A 504 23.93 -18.07 7.47
CA PRO A 504 24.84 -18.47 6.40
C PRO A 504 26.09 -19.19 6.92
N PHE A 505 26.22 -19.38 8.23
CA PHE A 505 27.38 -19.99 8.88
C PHE A 505 27.05 -21.43 9.34
N GLU A 506 28.07 -22.18 9.74
CA GLU A 506 27.89 -23.51 10.32
C GLU A 506 27.14 -23.43 11.66
N ASP A 507 26.49 -24.54 12.05
CA ASP A 507 25.68 -24.62 13.27
C ASP A 507 26.51 -24.48 14.56
N ASP A 508 27.83 -24.71 14.51
CA ASP A 508 28.76 -24.57 15.63
C ASP A 508 29.46 -23.20 15.68
N ASP A 509 29.11 -22.28 14.78
CA ASP A 509 29.71 -20.94 14.75
C ASP A 509 29.40 -20.19 16.07
N PRO A 510 30.43 -19.66 16.77
CA PRO A 510 30.25 -19.01 18.07
C PRO A 510 29.36 -17.75 18.00
N ARG A 511 29.14 -17.19 16.82
CA ARG A 511 28.21 -16.07 16.61
C ARG A 511 26.76 -16.48 16.74
N LEU A 512 26.42 -17.79 16.70
CA LEU A 512 25.07 -18.27 16.91
C LEU A 512 24.51 -17.84 18.28
N ALA A 513 25.37 -17.75 19.30
CA ALA A 513 25.01 -17.23 20.62
C ALA A 513 24.60 -15.74 20.63
N LYS A 514 24.88 -15.00 19.55
CA LYS A 514 24.55 -13.56 19.41
C LYS A 514 23.17 -13.30 18.81
N ILE A 515 22.42 -14.33 18.42
CA ILE A 515 21.05 -14.23 17.90
C ILE A 515 20.08 -14.97 18.82
N THR A 516 18.77 -14.83 18.60
CA THR A 516 17.74 -15.48 19.45
C THR A 516 17.70 -17.00 19.32
N GLY A 517 18.05 -17.51 18.15
CA GLY A 517 17.99 -18.92 17.77
C GLY A 517 17.53 -19.07 16.32
N LEU A 518 17.51 -20.30 15.83
CA LEU A 518 17.04 -20.63 14.48
C LEU A 518 15.66 -21.29 14.55
N ASP A 519 14.80 -20.95 13.58
CA ASP A 519 13.59 -21.70 13.30
C ASP A 519 13.91 -22.96 12.47
N ARG A 520 12.90 -23.79 12.22
CA ARG A 520 13.06 -25.00 11.39
C ARG A 520 13.52 -24.76 9.95
N HIS A 521 13.51 -23.52 9.46
CA HIS A 521 13.98 -23.14 8.14
C HIS A 521 15.44 -22.65 8.17
N GLY A 522 16.10 -22.71 9.32
CA GLY A 522 17.45 -22.18 9.52
C GLY A 522 17.48 -20.65 9.48
N LYS A 523 16.35 -20.00 9.82
CA LYS A 523 16.24 -18.53 9.84
C LYS A 523 16.11 -18.01 11.27
N PHE A 524 16.59 -16.80 11.50
CA PHE A 524 16.41 -16.09 12.77
C PHE A 524 15.66 -14.78 12.55
N TRP A 525 14.99 -14.30 13.60
CA TRP A 525 14.30 -13.02 13.57
C TRP A 525 15.30 -11.88 13.78
N ALA A 526 15.43 -11.02 12.77
CA ALA A 526 16.41 -9.94 12.69
C ALA A 526 15.71 -8.58 12.58
N PRO A 527 15.58 -7.83 13.69
CA PRO A 527 15.11 -6.45 13.66
C PRO A 527 15.96 -5.54 12.78
N TYR A 528 15.37 -4.45 12.27
CA TYR A 528 16.07 -3.53 11.37
C TYR A 528 16.99 -2.54 12.09
N ALA A 529 16.59 -2.07 13.28
CA ALA A 529 17.27 -0.97 13.98
C ALA A 529 18.16 -1.42 15.16
N CYS A 530 18.02 -2.67 15.58
CA CYS A 530 18.73 -3.26 16.71
C CYS A 530 18.85 -4.77 16.50
N ARG A 531 19.56 -5.48 17.37
CA ARG A 531 19.59 -6.94 17.38
C ARG A 531 19.11 -7.49 18.71
N TYR A 532 18.49 -8.65 18.65
CA TYR A 532 18.27 -9.48 19.82
C TYR A 532 19.47 -10.39 20.04
N ARG A 533 19.62 -10.90 21.27
CA ARG A 533 20.61 -11.92 21.64
C ARG A 533 19.89 -13.13 22.23
N HIS A 534 20.59 -14.24 22.36
CA HIS A 534 20.08 -15.34 23.15
C HIS A 534 20.06 -14.95 24.62
N ILE A 535 18.93 -15.20 25.29
CA ILE A 535 18.80 -15.09 26.74
C ILE A 535 18.37 -16.46 27.24
N GLU A 536 19.19 -17.04 28.12
CA GLU A 536 18.86 -18.30 28.77
C GLU A 536 17.68 -18.11 29.72
N HIS A 537 16.86 -19.15 29.91
CA HIS A 537 15.68 -19.06 30.78
C HIS A 537 16.04 -18.68 32.22
N ASN A 538 17.15 -19.21 32.74
CA ASN A 538 17.64 -18.87 34.08
C ASN A 538 18.08 -17.39 34.16
N GLU A 539 18.72 -16.87 33.11
CA GLU A 539 19.09 -15.45 33.02
C GLU A 539 17.84 -14.56 33.00
N PHE A 540 16.83 -14.97 32.22
CA PHE A 540 15.54 -14.27 32.16
C PHE A 540 14.84 -14.24 33.52
N PHE A 541 14.76 -15.36 34.24
CA PHE A 541 14.13 -15.41 35.55
C PHE A 541 14.89 -14.57 36.59
N THR A 542 16.22 -14.58 36.55
CA THR A 542 17.06 -13.73 37.40
C THR A 542 16.78 -12.24 37.12
N CYS A 543 16.71 -11.86 35.84
CA CYS A 543 16.35 -10.52 35.44
C CYS A 543 14.96 -10.12 35.95
N LEU A 544 13.95 -11.00 35.80
CA LEU A 544 12.59 -10.74 36.26
C LEU A 544 12.51 -10.57 37.79
N ALA A 545 13.19 -11.44 38.54
CA ALA A 545 13.27 -11.37 39.99
C ALA A 545 13.90 -10.04 40.46
N ASN A 546 15.01 -9.65 39.85
CA ASN A 546 15.75 -8.45 40.24
C ASN A 546 15.08 -7.14 39.80
N ARG A 547 14.57 -7.08 38.57
CA ARG A 547 14.03 -5.85 37.97
C ARG A 547 12.57 -5.60 38.31
N TYR A 548 11.78 -6.67 38.48
CA TYR A 548 10.33 -6.60 38.61
C TYR A 548 9.81 -7.34 39.85
N GLU A 549 10.67 -7.53 40.86
CA GLU A 549 10.34 -8.22 42.12
C GLU A 549 9.76 -9.63 41.91
N GLY A 550 9.96 -10.23 40.73
CA GLY A 550 9.48 -11.56 40.38
C GLY A 550 7.96 -11.71 40.33
N LYS A 551 7.14 -10.66 40.26
CA LYS A 551 5.67 -10.78 40.29
C LYS A 551 5.01 -10.42 38.96
N ILE A 552 4.41 -11.41 38.31
CA ILE A 552 3.87 -11.27 36.95
C ILE A 552 2.41 -11.74 36.91
N ALA A 553 1.53 -10.95 36.30
CA ALA A 553 0.20 -11.37 35.91
C ALA A 553 0.14 -11.59 34.39
N ILE A 554 -0.41 -12.71 33.96
CA ILE A 554 -0.49 -13.09 32.55
C ILE A 554 -1.94 -13.36 32.21
N TYR A 555 -2.51 -12.57 31.30
CA TYR A 555 -3.82 -12.78 30.72
C TYR A 555 -3.65 -13.25 29.28
N GLY A 556 -4.02 -14.50 28.99
CA GLY A 556 -3.65 -15.10 27.72
C GLY A 556 -4.52 -16.25 27.24
N ASP A 557 -4.46 -16.45 25.93
CA ASP A 557 -5.15 -17.54 25.24
C ASP A 557 -4.24 -18.78 25.09
N SER A 558 -4.60 -19.68 24.16
CA SER A 558 -3.81 -20.88 23.86
C SER A 558 -2.37 -20.59 23.40
N ASN A 559 -2.07 -19.41 22.84
CA ASN A 559 -0.71 -19.04 22.42
C ASN A 559 0.18 -18.72 23.61
N ILE A 560 -0.35 -17.97 24.58
CA ILE A 560 0.36 -17.71 25.85
C ILE A 560 0.59 -19.01 26.62
N ARG A 561 -0.36 -19.94 26.63
CA ARG A 561 -0.15 -21.26 27.25
C ARG A 561 1.11 -21.95 26.73
N ARG A 562 1.34 -21.97 25.43
CA ARG A 562 2.55 -22.57 24.83
C ARG A 562 3.82 -21.87 25.30
N SER A 563 3.77 -20.54 25.41
CA SER A 563 4.86 -19.73 25.93
C SER A 563 5.17 -20.10 27.40
N VAL A 564 4.13 -20.25 28.23
CA VAL A 564 4.24 -20.70 29.63
C VAL A 564 4.87 -22.09 29.72
N LYS A 565 4.46 -23.05 28.88
CA LYS A 565 5.08 -24.38 28.85
C LYS A 565 6.58 -24.33 28.54
N SER A 566 6.98 -23.49 27.58
CA SER A 566 8.38 -23.25 27.26
C SER A 566 9.12 -22.67 28.49
N PHE A 567 8.58 -21.66 29.16
CA PHE A 567 9.19 -21.11 30.39
C PHE A 567 9.31 -22.16 31.50
N MET A 568 8.25 -22.92 31.79
CA MET A 568 8.25 -23.93 32.86
C MET A 568 9.23 -25.08 32.66
N THR A 569 9.65 -25.30 31.41
CA THR A 569 10.55 -26.40 31.05
C THR A 569 11.94 -25.88 30.66
N ASN A 570 12.27 -24.61 30.95
CA ASN A 570 13.53 -23.98 30.52
C ASN A 570 13.80 -24.18 29.02
N GLY A 571 12.78 -23.99 28.18
CA GLY A 571 12.87 -24.15 26.74
C GLY A 571 12.90 -25.59 26.23
N GLN A 572 12.83 -26.60 27.10
CA GLN A 572 12.85 -28.00 26.68
C GLN A 572 11.56 -28.42 25.96
N TRP A 573 10.42 -27.78 26.24
CA TRP A 573 9.15 -28.09 25.59
C TRP A 573 9.27 -28.04 24.06
N CYS A 574 9.12 -29.20 23.43
CA CYS A 574 9.24 -29.40 21.99
C CYS A 574 10.58 -28.95 21.38
N GLN A 575 11.68 -28.91 22.15
CA GLN A 575 13.00 -28.60 21.59
C GLN A 575 13.40 -29.64 20.53
N GLY A 576 13.87 -29.19 19.36
CA GLY A 576 14.36 -30.06 18.28
C GLY A 576 13.30 -30.92 17.57
N TYR A 577 12.01 -30.73 17.83
CA TYR A 577 10.93 -31.58 17.27
C TYR A 577 10.92 -31.64 15.73
N HIS A 578 11.42 -30.60 15.06
CA HIS A 578 11.43 -30.47 13.60
C HIS A 578 12.45 -31.39 12.92
N HIS A 579 13.44 -31.92 13.65
CA HIS A 579 14.33 -32.97 13.14
C HIS A 579 13.63 -34.32 12.96
N HIS A 580 12.41 -34.47 13.49
CA HIS A 580 11.65 -35.71 13.45
C HIS A 580 10.51 -35.63 12.43
N ASN A 581 10.74 -36.24 11.28
CA ASN A 581 9.71 -36.44 10.25
C ASN A 581 8.95 -37.75 10.52
N VAL A 582 7.73 -37.64 11.05
CA VAL A 582 6.74 -38.72 10.85
C VAL A 582 6.03 -38.42 9.54
N ALA A 583 6.12 -39.36 8.60
CA ALA A 583 5.31 -39.33 7.38
C ALA A 583 3.85 -39.11 7.78
N PRO A 584 3.09 -38.23 7.10
CA PRO A 584 1.68 -38.07 7.42
C PRO A 584 1.05 -39.46 7.39
N GLU A 585 0.43 -39.87 8.50
CA GLU A 585 -0.37 -41.10 8.49
C GLU A 585 -1.29 -41.03 7.28
N PRO A 586 -1.44 -42.14 6.52
CA PRO A 586 -2.40 -42.16 5.45
C PRO A 586 -3.77 -41.95 6.10
N SER A 587 -4.29 -40.72 5.98
CA SER A 587 -5.73 -40.51 6.05
C SER A 587 -6.32 -41.56 5.12
N ASN A 588 -7.18 -42.41 5.67
CA ASN A 588 -7.84 -43.48 4.93
C ASN A 588 -8.33 -42.95 3.58
N ARG A 589 -7.56 -43.22 2.51
CA ARG A 589 -7.89 -42.83 1.16
C ARG A 589 -9.10 -43.65 0.74
N LYS A 590 -10.21 -42.97 0.47
CA LYS A 590 -10.83 -43.16 -0.84
C LYS A 590 -10.33 -42.05 -1.74
N SER A 591 -9.41 -42.42 -2.63
CA SER A 591 -8.91 -41.56 -3.68
C SER A 591 -9.97 -41.34 -4.76
N SER A 592 -10.04 -40.13 -5.29
CA SER A 592 -9.99 -39.96 -6.75
C SER A 592 -9.33 -38.64 -7.11
N ARG A 593 -8.46 -38.73 -8.12
CA ARG A 593 -7.90 -37.59 -8.83
C ARG A 593 -8.99 -37.03 -9.75
N HIS A 594 -9.12 -35.70 -9.76
CA HIS A 594 -9.45 -34.80 -10.87
C HIS A 594 -10.40 -33.69 -10.45
N ALA A 595 -10.06 -32.50 -10.95
CA ALA A 595 -10.91 -31.35 -11.25
C ALA A 595 -12.18 -31.21 -10.41
N TRP A 596 -12.24 -30.12 -9.64
CA TRP A 596 -13.47 -29.55 -9.13
C TRP A 596 -14.57 -29.56 -10.20
N PRO A 597 -15.76 -30.09 -9.90
CA PRO A 597 -16.97 -29.57 -10.50
C PRO A 597 -17.89 -29.01 -9.41
N ALA A 598 -18.35 -27.80 -9.68
CA ALA A 598 -19.56 -27.26 -9.09
C ALA A 598 -20.75 -28.22 -9.29
N LYS A 599 -21.69 -28.18 -8.33
CA LYS A 599 -22.97 -28.91 -8.21
C LYS A 599 -22.93 -30.23 -7.45
N LEU A 600 -23.48 -30.21 -6.23
CA LEU A 600 -24.65 -31.00 -5.90
C LEU A 600 -25.30 -30.45 -4.63
N PHE A 601 -26.50 -29.92 -4.83
CA PHE A 601 -27.52 -29.65 -3.82
C PHE A 601 -28.10 -30.97 -3.30
N ASP A 602 -28.75 -30.84 -2.14
CA ASP A 602 -29.73 -31.76 -1.54
C ASP A 602 -29.21 -33.13 -1.07
N ASP A 603 -29.04 -33.29 0.24
CA ASP A 603 -30.07 -34.01 1.01
C ASP A 603 -29.92 -33.76 2.52
N ALA A 604 -31.05 -33.49 3.15
CA ALA A 604 -31.19 -33.31 4.58
C ALA A 604 -31.51 -34.65 5.22
N SER A 605 -30.64 -35.17 6.07
CA SER A 605 -31.01 -35.93 7.28
C SER A 605 -29.76 -36.53 7.92
N LEU A 606 -29.54 -36.26 9.20
CA LEU A 606 -29.21 -37.25 10.22
C LEU A 606 -29.20 -36.59 11.61
N GLN A 607 -29.86 -37.27 12.55
CA GLN A 607 -30.28 -36.82 13.87
C GLN A 607 -29.14 -36.69 14.90
N PRO A 608 -29.34 -35.94 16.00
CA PRO A 608 -28.33 -35.72 17.05
C PRO A 608 -28.28 -36.89 18.06
N MET A 609 -27.09 -37.17 18.59
CA MET A 609 -26.84 -38.14 19.68
C MET A 609 -26.33 -37.43 20.96
N PRO A 610 -26.53 -38.04 22.14
CA PRO A 610 -27.06 -37.33 23.31
C PRO A 610 -26.01 -36.92 24.36
N HIS A 611 -26.38 -35.91 25.15
CA HIS A 611 -25.75 -35.53 26.41
C HIS A 611 -25.79 -36.67 27.44
N GLN A 612 -24.63 -37.09 27.94
CA GLN A 612 -24.50 -37.83 29.20
C GLN A 612 -23.76 -36.99 30.24
N THR A 613 -24.50 -36.54 31.24
CA THR A 613 -24.02 -35.99 32.50
C THR A 613 -23.73 -37.14 33.46
N GLN A 614 -22.48 -37.27 33.90
CA GLN A 614 -22.13 -38.09 35.07
C GLN A 614 -21.32 -37.25 36.07
N ARG A 615 -21.90 -37.06 37.25
CA ARG A 615 -21.24 -36.50 38.45
C ARG A 615 -20.38 -37.60 39.10
N PRO A 616 -19.19 -37.29 39.64
CA PRO A 616 -18.56 -38.13 40.65
C PRO A 616 -18.91 -37.66 42.07
N ALA A 617 -18.95 -38.64 42.97
CA ALA A 617 -19.40 -38.57 44.35
C ALA A 617 -18.41 -37.87 45.31
N SER A 618 -18.96 -37.29 46.36
CA SER A 618 -18.28 -36.69 47.53
C SER A 618 -17.67 -37.76 48.44
N PRO A 619 -16.57 -37.44 49.15
CA PRO A 619 -16.28 -38.02 50.46
C PRO A 619 -16.32 -36.96 51.57
N SER A 620 -16.89 -37.35 52.71
CA SER A 620 -17.01 -36.61 53.98
C SER A 620 -15.76 -36.75 54.87
N PRO A 621 -15.62 -35.93 55.93
CA PRO A 621 -14.32 -35.42 56.39
C PRO A 621 -13.75 -36.15 57.60
N SER A 622 -12.41 -36.14 57.74
CA SER A 622 -11.70 -36.38 59.00
C SER A 622 -10.86 -35.17 59.39
N SER A 623 -10.94 -34.86 60.67
CA SER A 623 -10.42 -33.70 61.40
C SER A 623 -8.91 -33.75 61.66
N VAL A 624 -8.18 -32.64 61.44
CA VAL A 624 -6.99 -32.25 62.24
C VAL A 624 -6.87 -30.72 62.29
N ASN A 625 -6.43 -30.26 63.47
CA ASN A 625 -6.31 -28.89 63.97
C ASN A 625 -5.40 -27.93 63.21
N THR A 626 -5.69 -26.67 63.49
CA THR A 626 -5.08 -25.41 63.07
C THR A 626 -3.69 -25.16 63.66
N ASP A 627 -2.95 -24.34 62.90
CA ASP A 627 -1.76 -23.55 63.21
C ASP A 627 -0.40 -24.07 62.70
N ASP A 628 0.24 -23.19 61.91
CA ASP A 628 1.63 -23.17 61.44
C ASP A 628 2.02 -23.93 60.14
N MET A 629 1.47 -23.49 59.01
CA MET A 629 2.20 -23.06 57.78
C MET A 629 1.20 -22.85 56.63
N LYS A 630 0.97 -21.59 56.26
CA LYS A 630 0.07 -21.17 55.17
C LYS A 630 0.62 -21.60 53.81
N ASP A 631 -0.09 -22.54 53.20
CA ASP A 631 -0.33 -22.79 51.77
C ASP A 631 0.84 -22.70 50.78
N ALA A 632 1.61 -23.80 50.69
CA ALA A 632 2.56 -24.10 49.61
C ALA A 632 2.08 -25.25 48.68
N SER A 633 0.80 -25.62 48.70
CA SER A 633 0.31 -26.87 48.08
C SER A 633 -0.25 -26.75 46.64
N ASN A 634 -0.29 -25.56 46.04
CA ASN A 634 -0.88 -25.37 44.69
C ASN A 634 0.02 -24.65 43.67
N TYR A 635 1.31 -24.45 43.96
CA TYR A 635 2.25 -23.85 43.02
C TYR A 635 2.91 -24.92 42.17
N ALA A 636 2.94 -24.72 40.85
CA ALA A 636 3.76 -25.53 39.98
C ALA A 636 5.17 -24.94 39.87
N ALA A 637 6.18 -25.68 40.34
CA ALA A 637 7.59 -25.28 40.29
C ALA A 637 8.18 -25.45 38.88
N SER A 638 9.36 -24.89 38.60
CA SER A 638 10.18 -25.16 37.40
C SER A 638 11.67 -25.09 37.75
N PRO A 639 12.60 -25.67 36.96
CA PRO A 639 12.40 -26.38 35.71
C PRO A 639 11.75 -27.76 35.90
N GLN A 640 10.69 -28.01 35.14
CA GLN A 640 10.12 -29.35 35.04
C GLN A 640 10.86 -30.14 33.98
N GLN A 641 11.22 -31.39 34.30
CA GLN A 641 11.91 -32.27 33.37
C GLN A 641 10.93 -32.80 32.32
N TRP A 642 10.71 -32.02 31.27
CA TRP A 642 10.00 -32.47 30.08
C TRP A 642 11.01 -33.00 29.06
N SER A 643 10.69 -34.11 28.39
CA SER A 643 11.52 -34.64 27.31
C SER A 643 10.66 -34.99 26.09
N PHE A 644 11.14 -34.57 24.92
CA PHE A 644 10.48 -34.90 23.68
C PHE A 644 10.75 -36.36 23.31
N SER A 645 9.67 -37.09 23.03
CA SER A 645 9.68 -38.41 22.43
C SER A 645 8.91 -38.33 21.11
N PRO A 646 9.46 -38.80 19.97
CA PRO A 646 8.89 -38.60 18.63
C PRO A 646 7.65 -39.46 18.35
N THR A 647 6.75 -39.59 19.31
CA THR A 647 5.44 -40.20 19.12
C THR A 647 4.55 -39.26 18.30
N THR A 648 3.64 -39.83 17.50
CA THR A 648 2.69 -39.06 16.68
C THR A 648 1.89 -38.02 17.48
N PRO A 649 1.39 -38.32 18.70
CA PRO A 649 0.70 -37.33 19.53
C PRO A 649 1.58 -36.16 19.96
N GLN A 650 2.81 -36.41 20.41
CA GLN A 650 3.74 -35.34 20.82
C GLN A 650 4.15 -34.45 19.65
N LEU A 651 4.43 -35.04 18.49
CA LEU A 651 4.74 -34.29 17.27
C LEU A 651 3.58 -33.39 16.84
N ARG A 652 2.34 -33.86 16.97
CA ARG A 652 1.15 -33.03 16.72
C ARG A 652 1.07 -31.88 17.71
N SER A 653 1.34 -32.12 18.99
CA SER A 653 1.36 -31.06 20.00
C SER A 653 2.41 -29.99 19.68
N CYS A 654 3.63 -30.37 19.31
CA CYS A 654 4.67 -29.41 18.91
C CYS A 654 4.32 -28.61 17.65
N ARG A 655 3.53 -29.19 16.74
CA ARG A 655 3.10 -28.54 15.48
C ARG A 655 1.86 -27.66 15.63
N CYS A 656 0.93 -27.98 16.53
CA CYS A 656 -0.39 -27.35 16.53
C CYS A 656 -1.12 -27.26 17.88
N GLU A 657 -0.60 -27.86 18.95
CA GLU A 657 -1.27 -28.06 20.27
C GLU A 657 -2.68 -27.43 20.40
N ASP A 658 -3.72 -28.16 20.02
CA ASP A 658 -5.06 -27.58 19.87
C ASP A 658 -5.82 -27.42 21.19
N TYR A 659 -5.46 -28.13 22.27
CA TYR A 659 -6.10 -27.95 23.58
C TYR A 659 -5.40 -28.68 24.71
N ARG A 660 -4.93 -29.91 24.43
CA ARG A 660 -4.26 -30.78 25.39
C ARG A 660 -3.16 -31.53 24.66
N GLU A 661 -2.02 -31.62 25.31
CA GLU A 661 -0.93 -32.49 24.93
C GLU A 661 -1.02 -33.69 25.87
N GLU A 662 -1.18 -34.90 25.32
CA GLU A 662 -1.37 -36.12 26.13
C GLU A 662 -0.17 -36.42 27.04
N SER A 663 1.03 -36.02 26.61
CA SER A 663 2.28 -36.15 27.37
C SER A 663 2.54 -35.03 28.36
N TRP A 664 1.71 -33.98 28.37
CA TRP A 664 1.91 -32.86 29.29
C TRP A 664 1.32 -33.21 30.65
N ASP A 665 2.12 -33.11 31.71
CA ASP A 665 1.63 -33.30 33.07
C ASP A 665 0.74 -32.12 33.48
N PRO A 666 -0.58 -32.32 33.68
CA PRO A 666 -1.48 -31.24 34.09
C PRO A 666 -1.19 -30.73 35.50
N GLN A 667 -0.38 -31.42 36.32
CA GLN A 667 0.07 -30.92 37.61
C GLN A 667 1.05 -29.76 37.46
N TRP A 668 1.81 -29.71 36.36
CA TRP A 668 2.70 -28.58 36.07
C TRP A 668 1.90 -27.38 35.59
N PHE A 669 1.05 -27.58 34.58
CA PHE A 669 0.20 -26.50 34.09
C PHE A 669 -1.09 -27.08 33.57
N ASN A 670 -2.19 -26.76 34.25
CA ASN A 670 -3.50 -27.24 33.87
C ASN A 670 -4.09 -26.30 32.81
N ALA A 671 -4.00 -26.71 31.54
CA ALA A 671 -4.56 -25.99 30.40
C ALA A 671 -6.08 -25.71 30.47
N SER A 672 -6.80 -26.38 31.37
CA SER A 672 -8.23 -26.18 31.60
C SER A 672 -8.53 -25.26 32.79
N ALA A 673 -7.56 -25.00 33.67
CA ALA A 673 -7.73 -24.10 34.80
C ALA A 673 -7.92 -22.66 34.30
N ARG A 674 -8.84 -21.93 34.93
CA ARG A 674 -9.11 -20.54 34.57
C ARG A 674 -8.05 -19.58 35.12
N ARG A 675 -7.60 -19.83 36.35
CA ARG A 675 -6.49 -19.17 37.02
C ARG A 675 -5.55 -20.23 37.58
N GLN A 676 -4.24 -20.03 37.46
CA GLN A 676 -3.23 -20.85 38.10
C GLN A 676 -2.01 -20.01 38.48
N ASP A 677 -1.45 -20.25 39.66
CA ASP A 677 -0.19 -19.67 40.10
C ASP A 677 0.97 -20.62 39.77
N ILE A 678 2.04 -20.06 39.23
CA ILE A 678 3.17 -20.77 38.63
C ILE A 678 4.45 -20.12 39.16
N VAL A 679 5.47 -20.94 39.40
CA VAL A 679 6.80 -20.44 39.76
C VAL A 679 7.74 -20.69 38.59
N PHE A 680 8.29 -19.60 38.04
CA PHE A 680 9.35 -19.65 37.04
C PHE A 680 10.73 -19.59 37.74
N GLY A 681 11.54 -20.64 37.54
CA GLY A 681 12.72 -20.89 38.36
C GLY A 681 12.35 -21.01 39.84
N ASP A 682 13.12 -20.33 40.70
CA ASP A 682 12.93 -20.34 42.16
C ASP A 682 12.46 -19.00 42.74
N GLN A 683 12.30 -17.97 41.91
CA GLN A 683 12.19 -16.57 42.38
C GLN A 683 11.06 -15.75 41.73
N VAL A 684 10.43 -16.27 40.66
CA VAL A 684 9.40 -15.52 39.93
C VAL A 684 8.05 -16.19 40.10
N LEU A 685 7.13 -15.51 40.76
CA LEU A 685 5.72 -15.87 40.86
C LEU A 685 4.93 -15.28 39.68
N ALA A 686 4.42 -16.15 38.83
CA ALA A 686 3.53 -15.79 37.74
C ALA A 686 2.12 -16.32 37.99
N SER A 687 1.13 -15.44 38.00
CA SER A 687 -0.28 -15.83 37.94
C SER A 687 -0.73 -15.83 36.49
N SER A 688 -1.26 -16.94 36.00
CA SER A 688 -1.82 -17.08 34.66
C SER A 688 -3.34 -17.13 34.73
N TYR A 689 -4.01 -16.23 34.01
CA TYR A 689 -5.43 -16.25 33.75
C TYR A 689 -5.66 -16.62 32.28
N LYS A 690 -6.30 -17.77 32.08
CA LYS A 690 -6.73 -18.19 30.74
C LYS A 690 -7.93 -17.33 30.34
N TRP A 691 -7.81 -16.56 29.26
CA TRP A 691 -8.96 -15.90 28.63
C TRP A 691 -8.96 -16.09 27.12
N ASP A 692 -10.15 -16.16 26.53
CA ASP A 692 -10.35 -16.41 25.11
C ASP A 692 -10.65 -15.07 24.42
N GLY A 693 -9.73 -14.12 24.60
CA GLY A 693 -9.92 -12.70 24.26
C GLY A 693 -10.95 -11.99 25.15
N LEU A 694 -11.35 -10.78 24.76
CA LEU A 694 -12.40 -9.97 25.38
C LEU A 694 -13.79 -10.34 24.84
N THR A 695 -14.03 -11.64 24.66
CA THR A 695 -15.21 -12.17 23.98
C THR A 695 -16.24 -12.70 24.97
N PHE A 696 -17.46 -12.94 24.48
CA PHE A 696 -18.54 -13.58 25.25
C PHE A 696 -18.32 -15.08 25.51
N ILE A 697 -17.31 -15.70 24.88
CA ILE A 697 -17.04 -17.15 24.98
C ILE A 697 -16.42 -17.52 26.33
N ASN A 698 -15.87 -16.53 27.04
CA ASN A 698 -15.28 -16.71 28.35
C ASN A 698 -16.30 -17.20 29.38
N ASP A 699 -16.04 -18.37 29.97
CA ASP A 699 -16.78 -18.91 31.12
C ASP A 699 -15.82 -19.30 32.26
N PRO A 700 -15.80 -18.57 33.39
CA PRO A 700 -16.53 -17.32 33.64
C PRO A 700 -16.01 -16.15 32.79
N TYR A 701 -16.80 -15.07 32.74
CA TYR A 701 -16.52 -13.90 31.90
C TYR A 701 -15.13 -13.30 32.19
N TRP A 702 -14.47 -12.73 31.18
CA TRP A 702 -13.07 -12.29 31.27
C TRP A 702 -12.82 -11.24 32.36
N THR A 703 -13.84 -10.46 32.74
CA THR A 703 -13.73 -9.46 33.82
C THR A 703 -13.55 -10.09 35.21
N SER A 704 -13.86 -11.38 35.40
CA SER A 704 -13.70 -12.06 36.68
C SER A 704 -12.25 -12.10 37.18
N GLY A 705 -11.26 -11.89 36.30
CA GLY A 705 -9.86 -11.73 36.72
C GLY A 705 -9.56 -10.43 37.48
N PHE A 706 -10.51 -9.50 37.53
CA PHE A 706 -10.41 -8.19 38.21
C PHE A 706 -11.42 -8.02 39.35
N ASP A 707 -12.34 -8.97 39.52
CA ASP A 707 -13.42 -8.90 40.51
C ASP A 707 -12.91 -9.40 41.86
N GLU A 708 -12.67 -8.48 42.81
CA GLU A 708 -12.14 -8.79 44.16
C GLU A 708 -12.93 -9.87 44.92
N SER A 709 -14.21 -10.07 44.60
CA SER A 709 -15.03 -11.11 45.24
C SER A 709 -14.78 -12.52 44.66
N SER A 710 -14.06 -12.61 43.54
CA SER A 710 -13.74 -13.84 42.84
C SER A 710 -12.42 -14.44 43.35
N ASN A 711 -12.42 -15.77 43.52
CA ASN A 711 -11.18 -16.54 43.71
C ASN A 711 -10.30 -16.58 42.44
N LEU A 712 -10.77 -16.00 41.33
CA LEU A 712 -10.05 -15.87 40.07
C LEU A 712 -9.34 -14.52 39.91
N THR A 713 -9.40 -13.65 40.91
CA THR A 713 -8.73 -12.34 40.89
C THR A 713 -7.23 -12.49 40.72
N MET A 714 -6.65 -11.66 39.87
CA MET A 714 -5.21 -11.61 39.65
C MET A 714 -4.50 -10.75 40.72
N PRO A 715 -3.25 -11.06 41.10
CA PRO A 715 -2.58 -10.33 42.19
C PRO A 715 -2.31 -8.86 41.82
N ARG A 716 -2.74 -7.93 42.68
CA ARG A 716 -2.61 -6.48 42.46
C ARG A 716 -1.18 -5.96 42.49
N ASP A 717 -0.32 -6.67 43.21
CA ASP A 717 1.10 -6.34 43.40
C ASP A 717 1.99 -6.85 42.26
N SER A 718 1.40 -7.28 41.14
CA SER A 718 2.12 -7.63 39.93
C SER A 718 2.85 -6.41 39.34
N ARG A 719 4.15 -6.55 39.08
CA ARG A 719 4.99 -5.50 38.50
C ARG A 719 5.02 -5.53 36.97
N VAL A 720 4.71 -6.69 36.39
CA VAL A 720 4.52 -6.88 34.95
C VAL A 720 3.16 -7.51 34.71
N VAL A 721 2.38 -6.93 33.80
CA VAL A 721 1.10 -7.47 33.35
C VAL A 721 1.18 -7.74 31.86
N ILE A 722 1.08 -9.01 31.48
CA ILE A 722 1.06 -9.45 30.08
C ILE A 722 -0.39 -9.65 29.65
N VAL A 723 -0.77 -9.02 28.54
CA VAL A 723 -2.12 -9.05 27.98
C VAL A 723 -2.01 -9.50 26.52
N SER A 724 -2.54 -10.69 26.20
CA SER A 724 -2.62 -11.20 24.82
C SER A 724 -4.02 -10.99 24.27
N LEU A 725 -4.14 -10.27 23.14
CA LEU A 725 -5.41 -9.94 22.48
C LEU A 725 -5.31 -10.09 20.96
N GLY A 726 -6.47 -10.11 20.30
CA GLY A 726 -6.63 -10.00 18.86
C GLY A 726 -7.05 -11.30 18.18
N ASN A 727 -6.43 -12.45 18.52
CA ASN A 727 -6.74 -13.74 17.86
C ASN A 727 -8.21 -14.14 18.03
N TRP A 728 -8.66 -14.25 19.28
CA TRP A 728 -10.04 -14.61 19.61
C TRP A 728 -11.00 -13.44 19.38
N ASP A 729 -10.57 -12.22 19.70
CA ASP A 729 -11.36 -11.01 19.53
C ASP A 729 -11.81 -10.86 18.07
N MET A 730 -10.86 -10.91 17.14
CA MET A 730 -11.14 -10.88 15.71
C MET A 730 -12.09 -12.01 15.30
N ALA A 731 -11.87 -13.22 15.82
CA ALA A 731 -12.61 -14.40 15.39
C ALA A 731 -14.08 -14.41 15.82
N TYR A 732 -14.44 -13.70 16.90
CA TYR A 732 -15.73 -13.88 17.58
C TYR A 732 -16.44 -12.59 18.02
N SER A 733 -15.85 -11.41 17.82
CA SER A 733 -16.49 -10.14 18.20
C SER A 733 -16.52 -9.15 17.04
N GLN A 734 -17.46 -8.22 17.07
CA GLN A 734 -17.44 -7.09 16.14
C GLN A 734 -16.37 -6.08 16.54
N LEU A 735 -15.85 -5.28 15.58
CA LEU A 735 -14.80 -4.30 15.89
C LEU A 735 -15.25 -3.27 16.95
N THR A 736 -16.53 -2.87 16.92
CA THR A 736 -17.13 -1.94 17.89
C THR A 736 -17.28 -2.55 19.28
N GLU A 737 -17.73 -3.81 19.36
CA GLU A 737 -17.80 -4.57 20.61
C GLU A 737 -16.40 -4.77 21.23
N TYR A 738 -15.42 -5.07 20.39
CA TYR A 738 -14.03 -5.21 20.80
C TYR A 738 -13.47 -3.90 21.35
N ARG A 739 -13.72 -2.76 20.68
CA ARG A 739 -13.37 -1.43 21.20
C ARG A 739 -13.95 -1.21 22.60
N ASP A 740 -15.25 -1.39 22.77
CA ASP A 740 -15.93 -1.12 24.04
C ASP A 740 -15.39 -2.02 25.15
N SER A 741 -15.13 -3.28 24.82
CA SER A 741 -14.50 -4.23 25.74
C SER A 741 -13.05 -3.86 26.06
N LEU A 742 -12.30 -3.32 25.11
CA LEU A 742 -10.93 -2.86 25.30
C LEU A 742 -10.86 -1.60 26.16
N LEU A 743 -11.75 -0.62 25.96
CA LEU A 743 -11.88 0.55 26.83
C LEU A 743 -12.25 0.12 28.27
N LYS A 744 -13.14 -0.85 28.40
CA LYS A 744 -13.47 -1.45 29.71
C LYS A 744 -12.25 -2.16 30.32
N LEU A 745 -11.48 -2.90 29.54
CA LEU A 745 -10.25 -3.55 30.01
C LEU A 745 -9.25 -2.51 30.52
N VAL A 746 -9.03 -1.44 29.77
CA VAL A 746 -8.16 -0.32 30.17
C VAL A 746 -8.58 0.24 31.54
N SER A 747 -9.88 0.54 31.70
CA SER A 747 -10.43 1.02 32.97
C SER A 747 -10.17 0.05 34.13
N LEU A 748 -10.36 -1.26 33.89
CA LEU A 748 -10.10 -2.30 34.89
C LEU A 748 -8.62 -2.45 35.24
N ILE A 749 -7.72 -2.36 34.25
CA ILE A 749 -6.27 -2.42 34.49
C ILE A 749 -5.83 -1.24 35.37
N ASN A 750 -6.28 -0.02 35.06
CA ASN A 750 -5.96 1.17 35.85
C ASN A 750 -6.54 1.14 37.26
N ALA A 751 -7.72 0.53 37.44
CA ALA A 751 -8.32 0.40 38.76
C ALA A 751 -7.66 -0.69 39.62
N HIS A 752 -7.13 -1.74 38.99
CA HIS A 752 -6.65 -2.93 39.68
C HIS A 752 -5.14 -2.95 39.94
N TYR A 753 -4.34 -2.41 39.02
CA TYR A 753 -2.88 -2.42 39.10
C TYR A 753 -2.31 -1.03 39.39
N ASP A 754 -1.14 -0.99 40.02
CA ASP A 754 -0.43 0.26 40.28
C ASP A 754 0.04 0.94 38.98
N HIS A 755 0.18 2.26 39.02
CA HIS A 755 0.65 3.06 37.89
C HIS A 755 2.11 2.77 37.47
N HIS A 756 2.94 2.18 38.34
CA HIS A 756 4.28 1.74 37.99
C HIS A 756 4.31 0.35 37.33
N THR A 757 3.19 -0.38 37.31
CA THR A 757 3.12 -1.70 36.67
C THR A 757 3.38 -1.57 35.16
N LEU A 758 4.34 -2.34 34.66
CA LEU A 758 4.66 -2.43 33.24
C LEU A 758 3.59 -3.27 32.53
N ILE A 759 3.03 -2.74 31.45
CA ILE A 759 2.05 -3.43 30.61
C ILE A 759 2.75 -3.98 29.38
N VAL A 760 2.65 -5.29 29.15
CA VAL A 760 3.15 -5.98 27.97
C VAL A 760 1.96 -6.38 27.10
N TYR A 761 1.85 -5.78 25.92
CA TYR A 761 0.86 -6.19 24.93
C TYR A 761 1.45 -7.25 24.00
N ARG A 762 0.94 -8.49 24.07
CA ARG A 762 1.22 -9.51 23.05
C ARG A 762 0.20 -9.36 21.92
N SER A 763 0.70 -8.93 20.76
CA SER A 763 -0.08 -8.82 19.54
C SER A 763 -0.61 -10.19 19.10
N PRO A 764 -1.61 -10.25 18.20
CA PRO A 764 -2.12 -11.53 17.78
C PRO A 764 -1.19 -12.29 16.83
N GLN A 765 -1.32 -13.62 16.78
CA GLN A 765 -0.66 -14.43 15.75
C GLN A 765 -1.21 -14.09 14.36
N PHE A 766 -0.34 -13.98 13.35
CA PHE A 766 -0.75 -13.86 11.95
C PHE A 766 -1.75 -14.97 11.57
N TYR A 767 -2.77 -14.62 10.78
CA TYR A 767 -3.67 -15.59 10.15
C TYR A 767 -3.57 -15.49 8.65
N CYS A 768 -3.03 -16.54 8.04
CA CYS A 768 -3.00 -16.66 6.60
C CYS A 768 -3.61 -17.97 6.12
N CYS A 769 -4.19 -17.84 4.93
CA CYS A 769 -4.42 -18.85 3.91
C CYS A 769 -5.40 -19.96 4.22
N ARG A 770 -5.99 -19.95 5.43
CA ARG A 770 -6.99 -20.93 5.85
C ARG A 770 -8.26 -20.24 6.29
N VAL A 771 -9.36 -20.87 5.91
CA VAL A 771 -10.70 -20.55 6.40
C VAL A 771 -11.09 -21.57 7.43
N ASP A 772 -11.44 -21.09 8.60
CA ASP A 772 -11.98 -21.97 9.61
C ASP A 772 -13.44 -22.31 9.30
N MET A 773 -13.64 -23.44 8.62
CA MET A 773 -14.96 -24.05 8.44
C MET A 773 -15.34 -24.98 9.60
N SER A 774 -14.78 -24.76 10.80
CA SER A 774 -15.25 -25.48 11.99
C SER A 774 -16.70 -25.09 12.30
N GLU A 775 -17.37 -25.87 13.14
CA GLU A 775 -18.75 -25.59 13.61
C GLU A 775 -18.90 -24.19 14.24
N ARG A 776 -17.79 -23.57 14.66
CA ARG A 776 -17.77 -22.24 15.27
C ARG A 776 -17.65 -21.09 14.26
N PHE A 777 -17.44 -21.39 12.98
CA PHE A 777 -17.33 -20.42 11.88
C PHE A 777 -16.47 -19.20 12.24
N ARG A 778 -15.20 -19.41 12.61
CA ARG A 778 -14.29 -18.30 12.99
C ARG A 778 -14.03 -17.35 11.83
N GLN A 779 -14.21 -16.06 12.05
CA GLN A 779 -13.92 -15.01 11.08
C GLN A 779 -12.43 -14.64 11.14
N THR A 780 -11.59 -15.31 10.34
CA THR A 780 -10.13 -15.16 10.39
C THR A 780 -9.56 -14.76 9.03
N ASN A 781 -8.92 -13.59 8.97
CA ASN A 781 -8.14 -13.13 7.80
C ASN A 781 -7.13 -12.06 8.24
N SER A 782 -6.09 -11.83 7.43
CA SER A 782 -4.98 -10.92 7.77
C SER A 782 -5.39 -9.47 7.94
N GLN A 783 -6.25 -8.94 7.05
CA GLN A 783 -6.61 -7.52 7.11
C GLN A 783 -7.49 -7.19 8.33
N ARG A 784 -8.41 -8.10 8.69
CA ARG A 784 -9.21 -7.97 9.91
C ARG A 784 -8.32 -8.04 11.15
N LEU A 785 -7.36 -8.97 11.17
CA LEU A 785 -6.40 -9.09 12.26
C LEU A 785 -5.63 -7.78 12.44
N TYR A 786 -5.18 -7.19 11.33
CA TYR A 786 -4.48 -5.92 11.30
C TYR A 786 -5.32 -4.76 11.85
N VAL A 787 -6.61 -4.69 11.50
CA VAL A 787 -7.50 -3.65 12.05
C VAL A 787 -7.70 -3.81 13.55
N PHE A 788 -7.87 -5.04 14.05
CA PHE A 788 -8.00 -5.31 15.48
C PHE A 788 -6.71 -4.99 16.26
N ASP A 789 -5.56 -5.44 15.76
CA ASP A 789 -4.24 -5.14 16.35
C ASP A 789 -3.96 -3.63 16.37
N ASN A 790 -4.22 -2.92 15.27
CA ASN A 790 -4.04 -1.46 15.22
C ASN A 790 -4.93 -0.71 16.20
N LEU A 791 -6.19 -1.12 16.33
CA LEU A 791 -7.10 -0.52 17.32
C LEU A 791 -6.58 -0.77 18.74
N ALA A 792 -6.12 -2.00 19.02
CA ALA A 792 -5.55 -2.37 20.30
C ALA A 792 -4.31 -1.53 20.64
N ARG A 793 -3.36 -1.45 19.70
CA ARG A 793 -2.16 -0.61 19.84
C ARG A 793 -2.54 0.83 20.09
N HIS A 794 -3.44 1.40 19.29
CA HIS A 794 -3.81 2.81 19.42
C HIS A 794 -4.39 3.14 20.81
N ILE A 795 -5.34 2.34 21.31
CA ILE A 795 -5.94 2.54 22.64
C ILE A 795 -4.90 2.31 23.75
N LEU A 796 -4.16 1.21 23.70
CA LEU A 796 -3.20 0.88 24.75
C LEU A 796 -2.03 1.86 24.77
N GLU A 797 -1.53 2.31 23.62
CA GLU A 797 -0.47 3.32 23.53
C GLU A 797 -0.94 4.67 24.01
N SER A 798 -2.20 5.06 23.74
CA SER A 798 -2.75 6.32 24.25
C SER A 798 -2.87 6.33 25.77
N GLU A 799 -3.25 5.20 26.37
CA GLU A 799 -3.49 5.13 27.81
C GLU A 799 -2.20 4.84 28.60
N PHE A 800 -1.43 3.84 28.17
CA PHE A 800 -0.29 3.31 28.90
C PHE A 800 1.04 3.87 28.37
N ASN A 801 1.00 5.05 27.74
CA ASN A 801 2.19 5.71 27.22
C ASN A 801 3.27 5.82 28.31
N GLY A 802 4.47 5.29 28.02
CA GLY A 802 5.60 5.30 28.95
C GLY A 802 5.74 4.03 29.80
N ARG A 803 4.69 3.21 29.91
CA ARG A 803 4.70 1.91 30.62
C ARG A 803 4.15 0.75 29.79
N LEU A 804 3.95 0.94 28.49
CA LEU A 804 3.58 -0.10 27.52
C LEU A 804 4.81 -0.61 26.75
N VAL A 805 4.93 -1.92 26.60
CA VAL A 805 5.87 -2.59 25.70
C VAL A 805 5.14 -3.61 24.82
N HIS A 806 5.69 -3.86 23.63
CA HIS A 806 5.07 -4.76 22.66
C HIS A 806 5.83 -6.08 22.58
N TRP A 807 5.12 -7.18 22.79
CA TRP A 807 5.55 -8.51 22.39
C TRP A 807 4.95 -8.80 21.01
N ASP A 808 5.64 -8.34 19.97
CA ASP A 808 5.12 -8.22 18.60
C ASP A 808 5.24 -9.49 17.77
N THR A 809 4.38 -10.46 18.05
CA THR A 809 4.25 -11.72 17.32
C THR A 809 3.57 -11.57 15.97
N MET A 810 2.77 -10.51 15.77
CA MET A 810 2.02 -10.28 14.53
C MET A 810 2.98 -9.94 13.39
N HIS A 811 3.84 -8.94 13.56
CA HIS A 811 4.81 -8.57 12.53
C HIS A 811 5.79 -9.71 12.25
N MET A 812 6.17 -10.46 13.30
CA MET A 812 7.05 -11.61 13.15
C MET A 812 6.41 -12.72 12.30
N GLY A 813 5.12 -12.95 12.47
CA GLY A 813 4.33 -13.85 11.64
C GLY A 813 4.12 -13.34 10.20
N GLU A 814 3.78 -12.07 10.05
CA GLU A 814 3.51 -11.44 8.75
C GLU A 814 4.74 -11.33 7.86
N ALA A 815 5.94 -11.24 8.44
CA ALA A 815 7.21 -11.20 7.72
C ALA A 815 7.73 -12.57 7.25
N ARG A 816 6.94 -13.64 7.41
CA ARG A 816 7.23 -14.94 6.78
C ARG A 816 6.87 -14.93 5.30
N THR A 817 7.52 -15.78 4.50
CA THR A 817 7.13 -15.92 3.08
C THR A 817 5.77 -16.58 2.96
N TRP A 818 5.13 -16.43 1.81
CA TRP A 818 3.84 -17.04 1.53
C TRP A 818 3.86 -18.57 1.73
N GLU A 819 4.91 -19.23 1.25
CA GLU A 819 5.09 -20.68 1.34
C GLU A 819 5.22 -21.14 2.80
N GLU A 820 5.96 -20.40 3.62
CA GLU A 820 6.13 -20.67 5.05
C GLU A 820 4.79 -20.51 5.79
N LYS A 821 4.06 -19.41 5.51
CA LYS A 821 2.72 -19.17 6.08
C LYS A 821 1.75 -20.29 5.70
N PHE A 822 1.72 -20.67 4.42
CA PHE A 822 0.87 -21.77 3.93
C PHE A 822 1.25 -23.11 4.57
N GLN A 823 2.54 -23.39 4.73
CA GLN A 823 3.00 -24.60 5.41
C GLN A 823 2.52 -24.62 6.87
N ILE A 824 2.64 -23.52 7.61
CA ILE A 824 2.12 -23.41 8.99
C ILE A 824 0.61 -23.68 9.01
N ALA A 825 -0.16 -22.97 8.19
CA ALA A 825 -1.62 -23.09 8.13
C ALA A 825 -2.11 -24.50 7.70
N SER A 826 -1.36 -25.18 6.84
CA SER A 826 -1.68 -26.56 6.41
C SER A 826 -1.40 -27.59 7.49
N THR A 827 -0.39 -27.37 8.33
CA THR A 827 -0.02 -28.29 9.42
C THR A 827 -0.85 -28.11 10.68
N CYS A 828 -1.43 -26.93 10.89
CA CYS A 828 -2.21 -26.62 12.07
C CYS A 828 -3.55 -25.96 11.77
N PRO A 829 -4.68 -26.67 11.95
CA PRO A 829 -6.01 -26.11 11.73
C PRO A 829 -6.38 -24.87 12.52
N SER A 830 -5.88 -24.76 13.74
CA SER A 830 -6.10 -23.58 14.58
C SER A 830 -5.13 -22.44 14.27
N ASN A 831 -4.21 -22.64 13.33
CA ASN A 831 -3.14 -21.73 12.94
C ASN A 831 -2.33 -21.21 14.15
N HIS A 832 -2.11 -22.11 15.11
CA HIS A 832 -1.25 -21.86 16.24
C HIS A 832 0.21 -21.77 15.80
N ALA A 833 0.98 -20.89 16.44
CA ALA A 833 2.43 -20.88 16.28
C ALA A 833 3.01 -22.24 16.68
N GLN A 834 3.91 -22.75 15.85
CA GLN A 834 4.63 -23.99 16.15
C GLN A 834 5.67 -23.75 17.26
N ALA A 835 6.14 -24.82 17.91
CA ALA A 835 6.99 -24.69 19.08
C ALA A 835 8.31 -23.93 18.82
N ASP A 836 8.95 -24.10 17.66
CA ASP A 836 10.15 -23.34 17.28
C ASP A 836 9.87 -21.83 17.19
N VAL A 837 8.72 -21.45 16.62
CA VAL A 837 8.27 -20.07 16.57
C VAL A 837 7.97 -19.54 17.97
N VAL A 838 7.30 -20.32 18.83
CA VAL A 838 7.01 -19.91 20.22
C VAL A 838 8.29 -19.66 21.01
N HIS A 839 9.33 -20.48 20.84
CA HIS A 839 10.63 -20.25 21.49
C HIS A 839 11.25 -18.91 21.06
N LEU A 840 11.15 -18.56 19.77
CA LEU A 840 11.64 -17.29 19.25
C LEU A 840 10.77 -16.10 19.68
N GLU A 841 9.44 -16.28 19.77
CA GLU A 841 8.54 -15.29 20.37
C GLU A 841 8.94 -15.02 21.83
N ASN A 842 9.21 -16.07 22.61
CA ASN A 842 9.68 -15.92 23.98
C ASN A 842 10.99 -15.14 24.05
N GLN A 843 11.94 -15.40 23.15
CA GLN A 843 13.18 -14.61 23.09
C GLN A 843 12.93 -13.12 22.81
N VAL A 844 11.93 -12.77 22.01
CA VAL A 844 11.51 -11.36 21.83
C VAL A 844 11.06 -10.75 23.16
N LEU A 845 10.21 -11.44 23.93
CA LEU A 845 9.76 -10.98 25.25
C LEU A 845 10.95 -10.85 26.21
N MET A 846 11.81 -11.86 26.28
CA MET A 846 12.97 -11.89 27.17
C MET A 846 13.90 -10.71 26.89
N ASN A 847 14.25 -10.49 25.61
CA ASN A 847 15.09 -9.37 25.21
C ASN A 847 14.43 -8.03 25.52
N THR A 848 13.12 -7.91 25.28
CA THR A 848 12.36 -6.68 25.55
C THR A 848 12.45 -6.30 27.03
N LEU A 849 12.33 -7.27 27.94
CA LEU A 849 12.34 -7.02 29.39
C LEU A 849 13.76 -6.94 30.01
N CYS A 850 14.77 -7.55 29.38
CA CYS A 850 16.06 -7.79 30.04
C CYS A 850 17.31 -7.20 29.35
N ASN A 851 17.20 -6.60 28.16
CA ASN A 851 18.37 -6.02 27.50
C ASN A 851 18.81 -4.63 28.00
N ASP A 852 18.05 -3.97 28.88
CA ASP A 852 18.49 -2.68 29.46
C ASP A 852 19.47 -2.85 30.63
N ILE A 853 19.94 -4.07 30.89
CA ILE A 853 20.92 -4.31 31.93
C ILE A 853 22.24 -3.67 31.47
N GLU A 854 22.64 -2.59 32.12
CA GLU A 854 24.03 -2.15 32.07
C GLU A 854 24.86 -3.24 32.75
N VAL A 855 25.82 -3.81 32.03
CA VAL A 855 26.75 -4.78 32.58
C VAL A 855 28.10 -4.08 32.63
N ASN A 856 28.79 -4.10 33.77
CA ASN A 856 30.10 -3.49 33.87
C ASN A 856 31.13 -4.26 33.02
N GLU A 857 32.34 -3.71 32.88
CA GLU A 857 33.43 -4.32 32.11
C GLU A 857 33.81 -5.74 32.56
N ASN A 858 33.33 -6.18 33.74
CA ASN A 858 33.58 -7.49 34.31
C ASN A 858 32.40 -8.48 34.17
N GLY A 859 31.32 -8.11 33.50
CA GLY A 859 30.15 -8.99 33.33
C GLY A 859 29.17 -8.99 34.52
N GLU A 860 29.30 -8.06 35.47
CA GLU A 860 28.38 -7.93 36.61
C GLU A 860 27.29 -6.90 36.30
N LEU A 861 26.07 -7.20 36.78
CA LEU A 861 24.90 -6.32 36.67
C LEU A 861 25.19 -4.96 37.34
N ILE A 862 25.18 -3.87 36.58
CA ILE A 862 25.17 -2.50 37.12
C ILE A 862 23.73 -2.19 37.49
N THR A 863 23.51 -1.87 38.77
CA THR A 863 22.22 -1.42 39.33
C THR A 863 21.79 -0.08 38.79
#